data_AF-A0A976FJ88-F1
#
_entry.id   AF-A0A976FJ88-F1
#
_cell.length_a   1.000
_cell.length_b   1.000
_cell.length_c   1.000
_cell.angle_alpha   90.00
_cell.angle_beta   90.00
_cell.angle_gamma   90.00
#
_symmetry.space_group_name_H-M   'P 1'
#
loop_
_entity.id
_entity.type
_entity.pdbx_description
1 polymer ?
#
loop_
_entity_poly.entity_id
_entity_poly.type
_entity_poly.pdbx_seq_one_letter_code
_entity_poly.pdbx_strand_id
1 'polypeptide(L)'
;MAPSASDALTTAFDAQSIGELQSQLRAMSYNEPVGIDSAPLVHHLLTDLIKASEARQLDNLKTEKAQRDVNELSQILLTLREENARLTKENNSLHLEKIHQEEAIAEREQACEVQLEGLRDDIKKLQLLYSQKSQQCTHKEKELAKLQEQLTLGKAIAPHSSVSMGKQTLKQLHLDDEQVTEVQQSQQQAQESIEQQDQLTQLTKENEKLRFQCHQFNEKLAKREQEIERLLKLAVQDFKETDSSLKEMKSLEDRDQMESQQEKMELQVAQLSTQVNTLKDQVIMYEGRLQEATEQNSWQDDLAEKLKDAELDREHLLNELNMRQANHHVLEEEYLRCENEHRERENLSISESPNVETNKCKKQDHETNLDSLKEQVNMLSTHKDRLEDALRSMHYDKIAYTNALLNADSQNGALTSDLAHAEAKLEELHKVKAKLEESLSDAQSSLITHTRKLDVLRESLKQSEDKCALGNEKNTSLHQDLRSMDQLLSHRDDELRYLNHELLVQKEELERLYNRLDGLEAAIEDVESDDEALVGRNALFAREIKWLEEERHNLCREKEELMLQVMKLEEELRKAKTSSEEAEHNCKKYLEKINMASTMQTNLESKLKTKKRECLDMQRQLVESTEKSRELADKQQQAKILLHRAEETENERTVIQNEALALKRHVEELRDQNACLKNRVDNDEIYAKRLMDQSQKLQSDFTLASKKCSTLEKEKEDLQHKYDDAMADLRTARQTWHHYQNEFEKLTQEVQAQQHSLSSGQDALQSSQSSISELRNQVRQLQSESKLRQSNFQQLETRLEQEKLSHKSVQAQVLLLQDELLQVKETNRAREIALKQLREDIQSKDRDLTEKTEALENFKLLIEQMESSRDQMVFQMKQRQQQIQRHQQESDDLNAKIGSLESDVLAKNSENSTLKKLTRALDSEKDAVNDQLDALTEKYHEMEEQNNELRKTLQSKISDATGMQEQLTNCVNKLNEVEDKASHLQEHCSELESQVGHLEQMKGVHTAELAALAQDLENMTVENQAISEECTRLQHSEHSRFQSTKNMKQTIRGIERERDTLQIELDDLRHTY
;
A
#
# COMPACT_ATOMS: atom_id res chain seq x y z
N MET A 1 85.28 -26.69 -4.29
CA MET A 1 86.32 -27.25 -5.20
C MET A 1 85.82 -27.13 -6.62
N ALA A 2 86.73 -27.07 -7.61
CA ALA A 2 86.54 -26.55 -8.98
C ALA A 2 86.36 -25.00 -9.01
N PRO A 3 87.22 -24.26 -9.74
CA PRO A 3 87.20 -22.79 -9.77
C PRO A 3 86.32 -22.22 -10.87
N SER A 4 85.81 -21.01 -10.66
CA SER A 4 85.01 -20.22 -11.59
C SER A 4 85.88 -19.60 -12.71
N ALA A 5 85.51 -19.86 -13.96
CA ALA A 5 85.96 -19.06 -15.09
C ALA A 5 84.99 -17.88 -15.30
N SER A 6 85.26 -16.74 -14.65
CA SER A 6 84.51 -15.49 -14.84
C SER A 6 85.38 -14.24 -15.05
N ASP A 7 86.71 -14.36 -14.98
CA ASP A 7 87.64 -13.23 -15.11
C ASP A 7 88.18 -13.12 -16.55
N ALA A 8 87.31 -12.80 -17.52
CA ALA A 8 87.71 -12.55 -18.92
C ALA A 8 86.69 -11.72 -19.75
N LEU A 9 85.91 -10.82 -19.13
CA LEU A 9 84.88 -10.04 -19.82
C LEU A 9 84.87 -8.54 -19.41
N THR A 10 86.06 -7.97 -19.26
CA THR A 10 86.32 -6.55 -18.97
C THR A 10 87.26 -5.90 -19.99
N THR A 11 87.03 -6.17 -21.28
CA THR A 11 87.78 -5.55 -22.39
C THR A 11 86.85 -4.97 -23.44
N ALA A 12 86.95 -3.65 -23.65
CA ALA A 12 86.27 -2.85 -24.68
C ALA A 12 84.74 -2.71 -24.58
N PHE A 13 84.28 -1.89 -23.64
CA PHE A 13 83.11 -1.04 -23.91
C PHE A 13 83.65 0.16 -24.72
N ASP A 14 83.43 0.16 -26.04
CA ASP A 14 84.12 1.05 -26.97
C ASP A 14 83.90 2.53 -26.65
N ALA A 15 84.95 3.36 -26.82
CA ALA A 15 84.86 4.81 -26.60
C ALA A 15 83.77 5.50 -27.44
N GLN A 16 83.38 4.90 -28.58
CA GLN A 16 82.24 5.35 -29.39
C GLN A 16 80.90 5.13 -28.66
N SER A 17 80.70 3.97 -28.02
CA SER A 17 79.47 3.66 -27.27
C SER A 17 79.28 4.55 -26.03
N ILE A 18 80.37 4.98 -25.39
CA ILE A 18 80.33 5.98 -24.30
C ILE A 18 79.95 7.36 -24.87
N GLY A 19 80.50 7.74 -26.03
CA GLY A 19 80.13 8.97 -26.72
C GLY A 19 78.66 9.01 -27.15
N GLU A 20 78.12 7.90 -27.63
CA GLU A 20 76.70 7.74 -27.98
C GLU A 20 75.80 7.81 -26.74
N LEU A 21 76.14 7.08 -25.66
CA LEU A 21 75.43 7.15 -24.38
C LEU A 21 75.43 8.58 -23.81
N GLN A 22 76.57 9.26 -23.83
CA GLN A 22 76.66 10.63 -23.32
C GLN A 22 75.94 11.63 -24.25
N SER A 23 75.85 11.36 -25.55
CA SER A 23 75.02 12.16 -26.47
C SER A 23 73.52 11.97 -26.21
N GLN A 24 73.07 10.74 -25.92
CA GLN A 24 71.68 10.45 -25.52
C GLN A 24 71.34 11.10 -24.17
N LEU A 25 72.24 11.03 -23.19
CA LEU A 25 72.06 11.69 -21.90
C LEU A 25 71.98 13.22 -22.03
N ARG A 26 72.83 13.84 -22.87
CA ARG A 26 72.74 15.28 -23.17
C ARG A 26 71.45 15.64 -23.91
N ALA A 27 70.92 14.77 -24.76
CA ALA A 27 69.60 14.97 -25.38
C ALA A 27 68.46 14.95 -24.33
N MET A 28 68.67 14.27 -23.20
CA MET A 28 67.81 14.35 -22.00
C MET A 28 68.27 15.42 -20.99
N SER A 29 69.09 16.38 -21.40
CA SER A 29 69.61 17.49 -20.58
C SER A 29 70.58 17.11 -19.44
N TYR A 30 71.09 15.87 -19.40
CA TYR A 30 72.14 15.47 -18.46
C TYR A 30 73.53 15.76 -19.04
N ASN A 31 74.25 16.70 -18.44
CA ASN A 31 75.48 17.27 -19.02
C ASN A 31 76.79 16.75 -18.39
N GLU A 32 76.73 15.98 -17.30
CA GLU A 32 77.91 15.49 -16.59
C GLU A 32 78.63 14.35 -17.36
N PRO A 33 79.95 14.17 -17.18
CA PRO A 33 80.70 13.08 -17.81
C PRO A 33 80.50 11.74 -17.10
N VAL A 34 80.03 10.74 -17.85
CA VAL A 34 79.87 9.36 -17.36
C VAL A 34 81.22 8.63 -17.38
N GLY A 35 81.62 8.06 -16.24
CA GLY A 35 82.86 7.28 -16.13
C GLY A 35 82.78 5.94 -16.86
N ILE A 36 83.91 5.47 -17.39
CA ILE A 36 84.02 4.24 -18.20
C ILE A 36 83.43 3.02 -17.46
N ASP A 37 83.71 2.89 -16.16
CA ASP A 37 83.24 1.78 -15.33
C ASP A 37 81.72 1.82 -15.06
N SER A 38 81.11 3.01 -15.14
CA SER A 38 79.68 3.23 -14.91
C SER A 38 78.83 3.17 -16.18
N ALA A 39 79.43 3.32 -17.37
CA ALA A 39 78.73 3.41 -18.65
C ALA A 39 77.81 2.20 -18.96
N PRO A 40 78.18 0.93 -18.69
CA PRO A 40 77.28 -0.21 -18.95
C PRO A 40 76.00 -0.18 -18.10
N LEU A 41 76.11 0.22 -16.83
CA LEU A 41 74.97 0.33 -15.91
C LEU A 41 74.05 1.48 -16.32
N VAL A 42 74.62 2.64 -16.64
CA VAL A 42 73.86 3.83 -17.08
C VAL A 42 73.15 3.55 -18.41
N HIS A 43 73.78 2.83 -19.35
CA HIS A 43 73.13 2.38 -20.58
C HIS A 43 71.95 1.42 -20.30
N HIS A 44 72.10 0.49 -19.36
CA HIS A 44 71.02 -0.44 -19.01
C HIS A 44 69.82 0.29 -18.38
N LEU A 45 70.08 1.17 -17.40
CA LEU A 45 69.07 2.01 -16.77
C LEU A 45 68.36 2.93 -17.79
N LEU A 46 69.10 3.53 -18.72
CA LEU A 46 68.52 4.33 -19.80
C LEU A 46 67.62 3.49 -20.70
N THR A 47 68.07 2.30 -21.08
CA THR A 47 67.31 1.36 -21.92
C THR A 47 66.00 0.95 -21.24
N ASP A 48 66.02 0.66 -19.94
CA ASP A 48 64.82 0.26 -19.20
C ASP A 48 63.90 1.45 -18.90
N LEU A 49 64.44 2.66 -18.73
CA LEU A 49 63.64 3.89 -18.62
C LEU A 49 62.94 4.23 -19.94
N ILE A 50 63.60 4.03 -21.08
CA ILE A 50 62.98 4.14 -22.41
C ILE A 50 61.84 3.12 -22.55
N LYS A 51 62.08 1.82 -22.30
CA LYS A 51 61.03 0.79 -22.34
C LYS A 51 59.87 1.09 -21.40
N ALA A 52 60.14 1.59 -20.19
CA ALA A 52 59.11 2.00 -19.24
C ALA A 52 58.31 3.20 -19.74
N SER A 53 58.95 4.14 -20.44
CA SER A 53 58.26 5.28 -21.08
C SER A 53 57.39 4.85 -22.26
N GLU A 54 57.87 3.91 -23.10
CA GLU A 54 57.12 3.33 -24.22
C GLU A 54 55.93 2.50 -23.72
N ALA A 55 56.12 1.68 -22.68
CA ALA A 55 55.05 0.94 -22.02
C ALA A 55 53.99 1.89 -21.43
N ARG A 56 54.42 2.97 -20.77
CA ARG A 56 53.51 3.99 -20.24
C ARG A 56 52.75 4.74 -21.34
N GLN A 57 53.38 5.03 -22.48
CA GLN A 57 52.68 5.60 -23.65
C GLN A 57 51.64 4.62 -24.22
N LEU A 58 52.00 3.33 -24.34
CA LEU A 58 51.10 2.30 -24.83
C LEU A 58 49.89 2.11 -23.90
N ASP A 59 50.11 2.13 -22.58
CA ASP A 59 49.03 2.02 -21.60
C ASP A 59 48.19 3.29 -21.52
N ASN A 60 48.78 4.49 -21.64
CA ASN A 60 48.03 5.73 -21.80
C ASN A 60 47.08 5.65 -23.02
N LEU A 61 47.56 5.20 -24.18
CA LEU A 61 46.74 5.02 -25.39
C LEU A 61 45.60 4.01 -25.17
N LYS A 62 45.83 2.91 -24.42
CA LYS A 62 44.77 1.98 -24.04
C LYS A 62 43.75 2.62 -23.11
N THR A 63 44.19 3.41 -22.12
CA THR A 63 43.27 4.10 -21.20
C THR A 63 42.45 5.18 -21.90
N GLU A 64 43.03 5.94 -22.83
CA GLU A 64 42.28 6.88 -23.66
C GLU A 64 41.25 6.15 -24.53
N LYS A 65 41.61 5.00 -25.11
CA LYS A 65 40.64 4.20 -25.87
C LYS A 65 39.51 3.71 -24.97
N ALA A 66 39.82 3.12 -23.83
CA ALA A 66 38.81 2.69 -22.87
C ALA A 66 37.91 3.85 -22.40
N GLN A 67 38.46 5.06 -22.22
CA GLN A 67 37.67 6.24 -21.89
C GLN A 67 36.73 6.68 -23.02
N ARG A 68 37.16 6.59 -24.30
CA ARG A 68 36.28 6.83 -25.45
C ARG A 68 35.17 5.79 -25.51
N ASP A 69 35.52 4.50 -25.41
CA ASP A 69 34.57 3.38 -25.41
C ASP A 69 33.52 3.52 -24.25
N VAL A 70 33.96 3.95 -23.05
CA VAL A 70 33.07 4.23 -21.90
C VAL A 70 32.18 5.46 -22.12
N ASN A 71 32.69 6.52 -22.74
CA ASN A 71 31.89 7.71 -23.05
C ASN A 71 30.81 7.39 -24.11
N GLU A 72 31.14 6.63 -25.15
CA GLU A 72 30.19 6.15 -26.16
C GLU A 72 29.11 5.26 -25.54
N LEU A 73 29.49 4.29 -24.71
CA LEU A 73 28.53 3.46 -23.96
C LEU A 73 27.65 4.29 -23.01
N SER A 74 28.20 5.33 -22.37
CA SER A 74 27.44 6.22 -21.48
C SER A 74 26.40 7.04 -22.26
N GLN A 75 26.75 7.49 -23.47
CA GLN A 75 25.84 8.22 -24.35
C GLN A 75 24.69 7.31 -24.84
N ILE A 76 24.99 6.06 -25.20
CA ILE A 76 23.98 5.04 -25.55
C ILE A 76 23.08 4.69 -24.35
N LEU A 77 23.65 4.60 -23.14
CA LEU A 77 22.87 4.35 -21.93
C LEU A 77 21.97 5.53 -21.52
N LEU A 78 22.33 6.77 -21.87
CA LEU A 78 21.48 7.94 -21.66
C LEU A 78 20.26 7.91 -22.59
N THR A 79 20.46 7.71 -23.90
CA THR A 79 19.33 7.65 -24.84
C THR A 79 18.38 6.49 -24.52
N LEU A 80 18.91 5.31 -24.16
CA LEU A 80 18.09 4.17 -23.72
C LEU A 80 17.34 4.44 -22.40
N ARG A 81 17.89 5.26 -21.48
CA ARG A 81 17.18 5.67 -20.25
C ARG A 81 16.05 6.65 -20.56
N GLU A 82 16.28 7.62 -21.44
CA GLU A 82 15.26 8.57 -21.89
C GLU A 82 14.11 7.86 -22.62
N GLU A 83 14.43 6.93 -23.52
CA GLU A 83 13.44 6.11 -24.23
C GLU A 83 12.66 5.21 -23.26
N ASN A 84 13.31 4.55 -22.30
CA ASN A 84 12.64 3.72 -21.30
C ASN A 84 11.77 4.55 -20.34
N ALA A 85 12.21 5.76 -19.96
CA ALA A 85 11.39 6.69 -19.18
C ALA A 85 10.17 7.19 -19.97
N ARG A 86 10.32 7.44 -21.29
CA ARG A 86 9.21 7.78 -22.19
C ARG A 86 8.22 6.62 -22.33
N LEU A 87 8.70 5.42 -22.63
CA LEU A 87 7.88 4.21 -22.73
C LEU A 87 7.17 3.90 -21.42
N THR A 88 7.80 4.13 -20.27
CA THR A 88 7.15 3.97 -18.95
C THR A 88 6.01 4.97 -18.76
N LYS A 89 6.18 6.24 -19.17
CA LYS A 89 5.11 7.25 -19.13
C LYS A 89 3.95 6.87 -20.08
N GLU A 90 4.26 6.43 -21.29
CA GLU A 90 3.28 6.00 -22.29
C GLU A 90 2.52 4.75 -21.81
N ASN A 91 3.22 3.75 -21.28
CA ASN A 91 2.63 2.53 -20.72
C ASN A 91 1.72 2.83 -19.52
N ASN A 92 2.13 3.73 -18.61
CA ASN A 92 1.28 4.21 -17.52
C ASN A 92 0.04 4.96 -18.03
N SER A 93 0.18 5.78 -19.08
CA SER A 93 -0.94 6.49 -19.71
C SER A 93 -1.94 5.52 -20.35
N LEU A 94 -1.46 4.51 -21.08
CA LEU A 94 -2.29 3.46 -21.68
C LEU A 94 -2.95 2.58 -20.62
N HIS A 95 -2.29 2.32 -19.49
CA HIS A 95 -2.90 1.63 -18.35
C HIS A 95 -4.02 2.43 -17.71
N LEU A 96 -3.85 3.75 -17.53
CA LEU A 96 -4.92 4.63 -17.05
C LEU A 96 -6.08 4.67 -18.06
N GLU A 97 -5.80 4.85 -19.36
CA GLU A 97 -6.84 4.82 -20.39
C GLU A 97 -7.60 3.48 -20.39
N LYS A 98 -6.89 2.36 -20.26
CA LYS A 98 -7.52 1.03 -20.16
C LYS A 98 -8.42 0.91 -18.93
N ILE A 99 -8.00 1.41 -17.76
CA ILE A 99 -8.82 1.42 -16.55
C ILE A 99 -10.10 2.25 -16.79
N HIS A 100 -9.98 3.46 -17.35
CA HIS A 100 -11.13 4.30 -17.65
C HIS A 100 -12.07 3.66 -18.69
N GLN A 101 -11.53 2.92 -19.67
CA GLN A 101 -12.35 2.15 -20.62
C GLN A 101 -13.05 0.95 -19.97
N GLU A 102 -12.37 0.22 -19.07
CA GLU A 102 -12.97 -0.89 -18.29
C GLU A 102 -14.07 -0.37 -17.34
N GLU A 103 -13.86 0.76 -16.67
CA GLU A 103 -14.85 1.45 -15.84
C GLU A 103 -16.07 1.89 -16.66
N ALA A 104 -15.86 2.56 -17.80
CA ALA A 104 -16.93 2.98 -18.70
C ALA A 104 -17.67 1.81 -19.39
N ILE A 105 -17.07 0.62 -19.48
CA ILE A 105 -17.76 -0.61 -19.88
C ILE A 105 -18.58 -1.15 -18.72
N ALA A 106 -18.02 -1.24 -17.51
CA ALA A 106 -18.73 -1.71 -16.32
C ALA A 106 -19.97 -0.85 -15.99
N GLU A 107 -19.88 0.48 -16.13
CA GLU A 107 -21.03 1.39 -15.98
C GLU A 107 -22.14 1.10 -17.01
N ARG A 108 -21.77 0.80 -18.27
CA ARG A 108 -22.74 0.43 -19.32
C ARG A 108 -23.33 -0.95 -19.08
N GLU A 109 -22.55 -1.92 -18.65
CA GLU A 109 -23.02 -3.25 -18.28
C GLU A 109 -24.02 -3.17 -17.13
N GLN A 110 -23.70 -2.42 -16.07
CA GLN A 110 -24.59 -2.18 -14.94
C GLN A 110 -25.88 -1.45 -15.37
N ALA A 111 -25.79 -0.45 -16.24
CA ALA A 111 -26.97 0.24 -16.79
C ALA A 111 -27.86 -0.71 -17.63
N CYS A 112 -27.26 -1.57 -18.45
CA CYS A 112 -27.97 -2.61 -19.20
C CYS A 112 -28.60 -3.67 -18.29
N GLU A 113 -27.92 -4.06 -17.20
CA GLU A 113 -28.43 -5.05 -16.25
C GLU A 113 -29.65 -4.51 -15.48
N VAL A 114 -29.62 -3.24 -15.05
CA VAL A 114 -30.78 -2.54 -14.46
C VAL A 114 -31.94 -2.45 -15.47
N GLN A 115 -31.67 -2.19 -16.75
CA GLN A 115 -32.71 -2.20 -17.79
C GLN A 115 -33.30 -3.59 -18.01
N LEU A 116 -32.48 -4.64 -18.03
CA LEU A 116 -32.93 -6.03 -18.13
C LEU A 116 -33.77 -6.44 -16.90
N GLU A 117 -33.42 -5.98 -15.71
CA GLU A 117 -34.19 -6.23 -14.50
C GLU A 117 -35.56 -5.53 -14.53
N GLY A 118 -35.61 -4.27 -14.98
CA GLY A 118 -36.87 -3.56 -15.25
C GLY A 118 -37.76 -4.27 -16.28
N LEU A 119 -37.18 -4.75 -17.39
CA LEU A 119 -37.90 -5.54 -18.40
C LEU A 119 -38.38 -6.89 -17.86
N ARG A 120 -37.60 -7.57 -17.00
CA ARG A 120 -38.03 -8.80 -16.31
C ARG A 120 -39.22 -8.53 -15.40
N ASP A 121 -39.24 -7.41 -14.68
CA ASP A 121 -40.37 -7.03 -13.83
C ASP A 121 -41.61 -6.65 -14.64
N ASP A 122 -41.45 -6.00 -15.80
CA ASP A 122 -42.57 -5.76 -16.72
C ASP A 122 -43.10 -7.05 -17.35
N ILE A 123 -42.24 -8.02 -17.67
CA ILE A 123 -42.67 -9.38 -18.07
C ILE A 123 -43.47 -10.06 -16.94
N LYS A 124 -43.02 -9.98 -15.68
CA LYS A 124 -43.78 -10.51 -14.52
C LYS A 124 -45.16 -9.83 -14.41
N LYS A 125 -45.22 -8.49 -14.52
CA LYS A 125 -46.49 -7.73 -14.51
C LYS A 125 -47.42 -8.18 -15.64
N LEU A 126 -46.89 -8.32 -16.87
CA LEU A 126 -47.64 -8.77 -18.04
C LEU A 126 -48.13 -10.21 -17.91
N GLN A 127 -47.33 -11.13 -17.36
CA GLN A 127 -47.76 -12.50 -17.05
C GLN A 127 -48.88 -12.54 -16.02
N LEU A 128 -48.82 -11.68 -14.99
CA LEU A 128 -49.86 -11.55 -13.97
C LEU A 128 -51.16 -11.00 -14.58
N LEU A 129 -51.06 -9.95 -15.42
CA LEU A 129 -52.17 -9.38 -16.18
C LEU A 129 -52.79 -10.39 -17.16
N TYR A 130 -51.96 -11.15 -17.88
CA TYR A 130 -52.39 -12.22 -18.80
C TYR A 130 -53.11 -13.33 -18.04
N SER A 131 -52.57 -13.77 -16.89
CA SER A 131 -53.20 -14.77 -16.04
C SER A 131 -54.56 -14.29 -15.53
N GLN A 132 -54.66 -13.04 -15.09
CA GLN A 132 -55.91 -12.42 -14.65
C GLN A 132 -56.93 -12.30 -15.80
N LYS A 133 -56.49 -11.96 -17.01
CA LYS A 133 -57.35 -11.88 -18.21
C LYS A 133 -57.80 -13.25 -18.69
N SER A 134 -56.92 -14.25 -18.68
CA SER A 134 -57.26 -15.65 -18.94
C SER A 134 -58.31 -16.16 -17.95
N GLN A 135 -58.13 -15.91 -16.64
CA GLN A 135 -59.14 -16.22 -15.63
C GLN A 135 -60.48 -15.51 -15.89
N GLN A 136 -60.47 -14.22 -16.28
CA GLN A 136 -61.69 -13.50 -16.68
C GLN A 136 -62.37 -14.12 -17.92
N CYS A 137 -61.61 -14.58 -18.92
CA CYS A 137 -62.15 -15.31 -20.07
C CYS A 137 -62.78 -16.64 -19.63
N THR A 138 -62.08 -17.47 -18.86
CA THR A 138 -62.65 -18.75 -18.37
C THR A 138 -63.86 -18.56 -17.46
N HIS A 139 -63.97 -17.42 -16.76
CA HIS A 139 -65.16 -17.06 -15.99
C HIS A 139 -66.34 -16.75 -16.93
N LYS A 140 -66.13 -15.89 -17.93
CA LYS A 140 -67.13 -15.56 -18.94
C LYS A 140 -67.54 -16.76 -19.79
N GLU A 141 -66.61 -17.67 -20.10
CA GLU A 141 -66.91 -18.95 -20.77
C GLU A 141 -67.80 -19.84 -19.90
N LYS A 142 -67.56 -19.90 -18.58
CA LYS A 142 -68.44 -20.61 -17.64
C LYS A 142 -69.81 -19.93 -17.49
N GLU A 143 -69.90 -18.61 -17.59
CA GLU A 143 -71.17 -17.88 -17.62
C GLU A 143 -71.92 -18.12 -18.94
N LEU A 144 -71.23 -18.10 -20.08
CA LEU A 144 -71.80 -18.44 -21.39
C LEU A 144 -72.26 -19.90 -21.44
N ALA A 145 -71.51 -20.84 -20.87
CA ALA A 145 -71.92 -22.24 -20.74
C ALA A 145 -73.20 -22.37 -19.90
N LYS A 146 -73.30 -21.67 -18.76
CA LYS A 146 -74.54 -21.62 -17.95
C LYS A 146 -75.71 -20.98 -18.70
N LEU A 147 -75.48 -19.94 -19.49
CA LEU A 147 -76.52 -19.31 -20.31
C LEU A 147 -76.96 -20.22 -21.47
N GLN A 148 -76.04 -20.98 -22.08
CA GLN A 148 -76.37 -22.02 -23.05
C GLN A 148 -77.14 -23.19 -22.40
N GLU A 149 -76.77 -23.61 -21.19
CA GLU A 149 -77.47 -24.64 -20.42
C GLU A 149 -78.91 -24.20 -20.09
N GLN A 150 -79.09 -22.94 -19.67
CA GLN A 150 -80.41 -22.31 -19.50
C GLN A 150 -81.19 -22.19 -20.82
N LEU A 151 -80.53 -21.97 -21.95
CA LEU A 151 -81.17 -21.96 -23.27
C LEU A 151 -81.62 -23.38 -23.70
N THR A 152 -80.85 -24.41 -23.36
CA THR A 152 -81.15 -25.81 -23.71
C THR A 152 -82.21 -26.45 -22.81
N LEU A 153 -82.40 -25.99 -21.57
CA LEU A 153 -83.48 -26.46 -20.69
C LEU A 153 -84.86 -25.86 -21.04
N GLY A 154 -84.91 -24.87 -21.94
CA GLY A 154 -86.12 -24.07 -22.23
C GLY A 154 -86.87 -24.39 -23.54
N LYS A 155 -86.35 -25.26 -24.42
CA LYS A 155 -86.98 -25.55 -25.73
C LYS A 155 -86.93 -27.02 -26.13
N ALA A 156 -87.95 -27.76 -25.73
CA ALA A 156 -88.45 -28.94 -26.43
C ALA A 156 -89.85 -28.63 -27.02
N ILE A 157 -90.26 -29.41 -28.02
CA ILE A 157 -91.54 -29.32 -28.78
C ILE A 157 -91.54 -28.30 -29.96
N ALA A 158 -91.38 -28.85 -31.16
CA ALA A 158 -91.89 -28.31 -32.44
C ALA A 158 -93.32 -28.90 -32.70
N PRO A 159 -94.10 -28.58 -33.76
CA PRO A 159 -93.73 -27.89 -35.02
C PRO A 159 -94.81 -26.95 -35.68
N HIS A 160 -94.45 -26.40 -36.85
CA HIS A 160 -95.31 -25.94 -37.99
C HIS A 160 -96.31 -24.75 -37.85
N SER A 161 -96.65 -24.18 -39.02
CA SER A 161 -97.59 -23.08 -39.33
C SER A 161 -97.25 -21.70 -38.75
N SER A 162 -97.07 -20.60 -39.49
CA SER A 162 -97.69 -19.99 -40.67
C SER A 162 -98.83 -18.99 -40.37
N VAL A 163 -98.57 -17.73 -40.72
CA VAL A 163 -99.53 -16.65 -41.06
C VAL A 163 -100.20 -15.86 -39.92
N SER A 164 -99.88 -14.55 -39.93
CA SER A 164 -100.70 -13.38 -39.52
C SER A 164 -101.13 -13.21 -38.05
N MET A 165 -100.78 -12.05 -37.47
CA MET A 165 -101.75 -10.95 -37.32
C MET A 165 -101.03 -9.69 -36.83
N GLY A 166 -100.98 -8.66 -37.67
CA GLY A 166 -100.59 -7.32 -37.25
C GLY A 166 -101.71 -6.62 -36.47
N LYS A 167 -101.32 -5.72 -35.56
CA LYS A 167 -102.18 -4.67 -35.00
C LYS A 167 -101.46 -3.34 -35.20
N GLN A 168 -102.01 -2.48 -36.06
CA GLN A 168 -102.79 -1.28 -35.68
C GLN A 168 -101.87 -0.03 -35.64
N THR A 169 -102.24 1.14 -36.19
CA THR A 169 -103.60 1.61 -36.49
C THR A 169 -103.62 2.73 -37.57
N LEU A 170 -104.63 2.70 -38.46
CA LEU A 170 -105.36 3.84 -39.10
C LEU A 170 -104.55 4.88 -39.95
N LYS A 171 -105.02 5.36 -41.11
CA LYS A 171 -106.40 5.48 -41.64
C LYS A 171 -106.43 5.56 -43.20
N GLN A 172 -107.48 4.98 -43.81
CA GLN A 172 -108.41 5.52 -44.85
C GLN A 172 -107.88 6.54 -45.90
N LEU A 173 -108.22 6.54 -47.20
CA LEU A 173 -109.12 5.80 -48.14
C LEU A 173 -108.60 6.13 -49.58
N HIS A 174 -108.41 5.22 -50.55
CA HIS A 174 -109.38 4.55 -51.46
C HIS A 174 -109.51 5.22 -52.86
N LEU A 175 -109.59 4.37 -53.89
CA LEU A 175 -109.88 4.59 -55.33
C LEU A 175 -108.78 5.21 -56.23
N ASP A 176 -108.17 4.31 -57.01
CA ASP A 176 -108.11 4.27 -58.49
C ASP A 176 -108.20 5.61 -59.25
N ASP A 177 -107.14 5.99 -59.97
CA ASP A 177 -107.18 5.93 -61.44
C ASP A 177 -105.79 5.97 -62.11
N GLU A 178 -105.79 5.53 -63.36
CA GLU A 178 -104.79 5.48 -64.45
C GLU A 178 -103.42 6.23 -64.45
N GLN A 179 -102.49 5.62 -65.23
CA GLN A 179 -101.39 6.18 -66.06
C GLN A 179 -99.96 6.42 -65.50
N VAL A 180 -99.02 6.42 -66.47
CA VAL A 180 -97.59 6.80 -66.47
C VAL A 180 -96.57 5.75 -65.99
N THR A 181 -96.01 5.01 -66.97
CA THR A 181 -94.72 4.31 -66.86
C THR A 181 -93.57 5.19 -67.39
N GLU A 182 -92.90 5.88 -66.47
CA GLU A 182 -91.53 6.40 -66.60
C GLU A 182 -90.89 6.37 -65.19
N VAL A 183 -89.56 6.51 -65.07
CA VAL A 183 -88.79 6.40 -63.80
C VAL A 183 -88.53 4.96 -63.30
N GLN A 184 -87.81 4.15 -64.10
CA GLN A 184 -87.12 2.93 -63.61
C GLN A 184 -85.62 2.86 -63.92
N GLN A 185 -85.04 3.83 -64.65
CA GLN A 185 -83.59 3.90 -64.90
C GLN A 185 -82.82 4.80 -63.91
N SER A 186 -83.51 5.71 -63.21
CA SER A 186 -82.86 6.71 -62.35
C SER A 186 -82.39 6.19 -60.98
N GLN A 187 -82.84 5.01 -60.53
CA GLN A 187 -82.50 4.48 -59.21
C GLN A 187 -81.16 3.70 -59.17
N GLN A 188 -80.75 3.03 -60.24
CA GLN A 188 -79.46 2.32 -60.26
C GLN A 188 -78.26 3.28 -60.31
N GLN A 189 -78.30 4.33 -61.15
CA GLN A 189 -77.24 5.35 -61.21
C GLN A 189 -77.09 6.12 -59.88
N ALA A 190 -78.18 6.29 -59.12
CA ALA A 190 -78.11 6.92 -57.80
C ALA A 190 -77.36 6.06 -56.77
N GLN A 191 -77.42 4.73 -56.86
CA GLN A 191 -76.74 3.83 -55.93
C GLN A 191 -75.25 3.68 -56.24
N GLU A 192 -74.86 3.53 -57.51
CA GLU A 192 -73.44 3.51 -57.92
C GLU A 192 -72.75 4.84 -57.57
N SER A 193 -73.43 5.98 -57.72
CA SER A 193 -72.90 7.29 -57.33
C SER A 193 -72.69 7.43 -55.83
N ILE A 194 -73.47 6.74 -54.99
CA ILE A 194 -73.29 6.76 -53.52
C ILE A 194 -72.08 5.89 -53.13
N GLU A 195 -71.92 4.70 -53.72
CA GLU A 195 -70.77 3.83 -53.44
C GLU A 195 -69.44 4.46 -53.91
N GLN A 196 -69.43 5.13 -55.07
CA GLN A 196 -68.27 5.90 -55.53
C GLN A 196 -67.98 7.11 -54.63
N GLN A 197 -69.02 7.78 -54.12
CA GLN A 197 -68.86 8.87 -53.16
C GLN A 197 -68.29 8.38 -51.82
N ASP A 198 -68.74 7.22 -51.31
CA ASP A 198 -68.21 6.63 -50.08
C ASP A 198 -66.74 6.22 -50.25
N GLN A 199 -66.37 5.59 -51.37
CA GLN A 199 -64.97 5.29 -51.70
C GLN A 199 -64.11 6.56 -51.78
N LEU A 200 -64.60 7.63 -52.42
CA LEU A 200 -63.91 8.92 -52.47
C LEU A 200 -63.74 9.53 -51.08
N THR A 201 -64.75 9.48 -50.20
CA THR A 201 -64.58 9.99 -48.82
C THR A 201 -63.61 9.15 -47.99
N GLN A 202 -63.55 7.83 -48.23
CA GLN A 202 -62.56 6.97 -47.57
C GLN A 202 -61.13 7.28 -48.02
N LEU A 203 -60.90 7.36 -49.34
CA LEU A 203 -59.61 7.76 -49.92
C LEU A 203 -59.20 9.19 -49.51
N THR A 204 -60.17 10.09 -49.30
CA THR A 204 -59.90 11.44 -48.78
C THR A 204 -59.41 11.39 -47.33
N LYS A 205 -60.07 10.62 -46.45
CA LYS A 205 -59.63 10.42 -45.05
C LYS A 205 -58.26 9.74 -44.95
N GLU A 206 -57.98 8.78 -45.84
CA GLU A 206 -56.67 8.13 -45.91
C GLU A 206 -55.58 9.10 -46.40
N ASN A 207 -55.88 9.96 -47.39
CA ASN A 207 -54.99 11.04 -47.80
C ASN A 207 -54.74 12.08 -46.70
N GLU A 208 -55.76 12.47 -45.93
CA GLU A 208 -55.61 13.37 -44.77
C GLU A 208 -54.72 12.73 -43.70
N LYS A 209 -54.90 11.45 -43.41
CA LYS A 209 -54.08 10.69 -42.46
C LYS A 209 -52.62 10.58 -42.93
N LEU A 210 -52.38 10.31 -44.21
CA LEU A 210 -51.03 10.29 -44.80
C LEU A 210 -50.39 11.67 -44.78
N ARG A 211 -51.12 12.74 -45.13
CA ARG A 211 -50.64 14.13 -45.03
C ARG A 211 -50.26 14.50 -43.60
N PHE A 212 -51.05 14.09 -42.61
CA PHE A 212 -50.73 14.29 -41.19
C PHE A 212 -49.47 13.53 -40.77
N GLN A 213 -49.28 12.28 -41.23
CA GLN A 213 -48.06 11.51 -41.00
C GLN A 213 -46.83 12.16 -41.66
N CYS A 214 -46.93 12.60 -42.92
CA CYS A 214 -45.88 13.36 -43.59
C CYS A 214 -45.54 14.66 -42.84
N HIS A 215 -46.53 15.38 -42.32
CA HIS A 215 -46.31 16.58 -41.53
C HIS A 215 -45.53 16.28 -40.23
N GLN A 216 -45.86 15.18 -39.53
CA GLN A 216 -45.12 14.74 -38.35
C GLN A 216 -43.67 14.31 -38.67
N PHE A 217 -43.43 13.67 -39.82
CA PHE A 217 -42.08 13.32 -40.24
C PHE A 217 -41.26 14.55 -40.60
N ASN A 218 -41.85 15.52 -41.30
CA ASN A 218 -41.20 16.80 -41.60
C ASN A 218 -40.86 17.58 -40.32
N GLU A 219 -41.74 17.57 -39.32
CA GLU A 219 -41.48 18.21 -38.01
C GLU A 219 -40.34 17.51 -37.24
N LYS A 220 -40.23 16.17 -37.34
CA LYS A 220 -39.12 15.40 -36.76
C LYS A 220 -37.81 15.61 -37.51
N LEU A 221 -37.85 15.79 -38.83
CA LEU A 221 -36.68 16.14 -39.64
C LEU A 221 -36.18 17.54 -39.29
N ALA A 222 -37.06 18.55 -39.26
CA ALA A 222 -36.71 19.91 -38.85
C ALA A 222 -36.06 19.96 -37.45
N LYS A 223 -36.58 19.18 -36.49
CA LYS A 223 -35.97 19.05 -35.15
C LYS A 223 -34.58 18.39 -35.17
N ARG A 224 -34.33 17.44 -36.08
CA ARG A 224 -33.01 16.83 -36.28
C ARG A 224 -32.04 17.76 -36.99
N GLU A 225 -32.49 18.48 -38.01
CA GLU A 225 -31.70 19.51 -38.69
C GLU A 225 -31.27 20.61 -37.71
N GLN A 226 -32.17 21.04 -36.83
CA GLN A 226 -31.85 22.01 -35.76
C GLN A 226 -30.82 21.47 -34.76
N GLU A 227 -30.88 20.20 -34.37
CA GLU A 227 -29.87 19.59 -33.49
C GLU A 227 -28.53 19.37 -34.22
N ILE A 228 -28.54 18.99 -35.50
CA ILE A 228 -27.32 18.92 -36.33
C ILE A 228 -26.67 20.31 -36.41
N GLU A 229 -27.45 21.38 -36.61
CA GLU A 229 -26.94 22.75 -36.62
C GLU A 229 -26.40 23.18 -35.24
N ARG A 230 -27.00 22.70 -34.14
CA ARG A 230 -26.51 22.92 -32.77
C ARG A 230 -25.17 22.21 -32.53
N LEU A 231 -25.06 20.94 -32.94
CA LEU A 231 -23.83 20.15 -32.82
C LEU A 231 -22.71 20.69 -33.71
N LEU A 232 -23.01 21.16 -34.92
CA LEU A 232 -22.05 21.87 -35.78
C LEU A 232 -21.53 23.15 -35.13
N LYS A 233 -22.40 23.93 -34.45
CA LYS A 233 -21.97 25.13 -33.72
C LYS A 233 -21.06 24.80 -32.54
N LEU A 234 -21.32 23.70 -31.81
CA LEU A 234 -20.43 23.21 -30.76
C LEU A 234 -19.09 22.75 -31.32
N ALA A 235 -19.07 21.90 -32.35
CA ALA A 235 -17.83 21.43 -32.97
C ALA A 235 -16.96 22.58 -33.52
N VAL A 236 -17.57 23.63 -34.08
CA VAL A 236 -16.86 24.84 -34.53
C VAL A 236 -16.35 25.70 -33.35
N GLN A 237 -16.99 25.62 -32.18
CA GLN A 237 -16.52 26.28 -30.97
C GLN A 237 -15.36 25.50 -30.32
N ASP A 238 -15.47 24.19 -30.18
CA ASP A 238 -14.39 23.31 -29.71
C ASP A 238 -13.14 23.45 -30.61
N PHE A 239 -13.32 23.57 -31.94
CA PHE A 239 -12.21 23.81 -32.86
C PHE A 239 -11.55 25.19 -32.68
N LYS A 240 -12.31 26.21 -32.25
CA LYS A 240 -11.75 27.53 -31.94
C LYS A 240 -11.03 27.56 -30.60
N GLU A 241 -11.56 26.86 -29.60
CA GLU A 241 -10.96 26.76 -28.26
C GLU A 241 -9.67 25.91 -28.29
N THR A 242 -9.62 24.87 -29.15
CA THR A 242 -8.38 24.11 -29.42
C THR A 242 -7.36 24.90 -30.26
N ASP A 243 -7.78 25.67 -31.27
CA ASP A 243 -6.87 26.54 -32.04
C ASP A 243 -6.37 27.76 -31.23
N SER A 244 -7.14 28.29 -30.28
CA SER A 244 -6.64 29.27 -29.30
C SER A 244 -5.67 28.63 -28.32
N SER A 245 -5.97 27.44 -27.81
CA SER A 245 -5.07 26.69 -26.91
C SER A 245 -3.75 26.33 -27.60
N LEU A 246 -3.78 25.97 -28.89
CA LEU A 246 -2.57 25.74 -29.69
C LEU A 246 -1.73 27.02 -29.87
N LYS A 247 -2.37 28.19 -29.98
CA LYS A 247 -1.66 29.48 -30.07
C LYS A 247 -1.07 29.92 -28.73
N GLU A 248 -1.73 29.63 -27.61
CA GLU A 248 -1.19 29.85 -26.26
C GLU A 248 -0.06 28.87 -25.93
N MET A 249 -0.20 27.58 -26.27
CA MET A 249 0.88 26.61 -26.14
C MET A 249 2.11 27.01 -26.96
N LYS A 250 1.90 27.53 -28.17
CA LYS A 250 3.00 27.97 -29.04
C LYS A 250 3.65 29.27 -28.55
N SER A 251 2.89 30.22 -28.00
CA SER A 251 3.48 31.44 -27.41
C SER A 251 4.19 31.17 -26.07
N LEU A 252 3.76 30.15 -25.31
CA LEU A 252 4.49 29.62 -24.18
C LEU A 252 5.78 28.92 -24.63
N GLU A 253 5.74 28.08 -25.66
CA GLU A 253 6.92 27.42 -26.22
C GLU A 253 7.94 28.43 -26.78
N ASP A 254 7.49 29.48 -27.48
CA ASP A 254 8.34 30.58 -27.94
C ASP A 254 8.94 31.37 -26.74
N ARG A 255 8.18 31.57 -25.66
CA ARG A 255 8.66 32.24 -24.43
C ARG A 255 9.68 31.39 -23.69
N ASP A 256 9.43 30.10 -23.52
CA ASP A 256 10.31 29.15 -22.84
C ASP A 256 11.61 28.94 -23.64
N GLN A 257 11.55 28.99 -24.98
CA GLN A 257 12.74 29.06 -25.84
C GLN A 257 13.53 30.36 -25.68
N MET A 258 12.86 31.51 -25.57
CA MET A 258 13.50 32.80 -25.31
C MET A 258 14.14 32.84 -23.91
N GLU A 259 13.47 32.31 -22.89
CA GLU A 259 14.01 32.17 -21.53
C GLU A 259 15.21 31.22 -21.51
N SER A 260 15.17 30.07 -22.21
CA SER A 260 16.34 29.18 -22.36
C SER A 260 17.51 29.83 -23.12
N GLN A 261 17.24 30.70 -24.11
CA GLN A 261 18.29 31.47 -24.78
C GLN A 261 18.86 32.57 -23.89
N GLN A 262 18.03 33.22 -23.07
CA GLN A 262 18.47 34.21 -22.10
C GLN A 262 19.31 33.58 -20.99
N GLU A 263 18.90 32.44 -20.41
CA GLU A 263 19.69 31.69 -19.43
C GLU A 263 21.05 31.26 -20.00
N LYS A 264 21.11 30.82 -21.26
CA LYS A 264 22.38 30.52 -21.94
C LYS A 264 23.27 31.74 -22.08
N MET A 265 22.71 32.91 -22.40
CA MET A 265 23.44 34.16 -22.48
C MET A 265 23.92 34.64 -21.11
N GLU A 266 23.09 34.56 -20.06
CA GLU A 266 23.44 34.91 -18.69
C GLU A 266 24.54 33.97 -18.13
N LEU A 267 24.45 32.67 -18.44
CA LEU A 267 25.46 31.69 -18.06
C LEU A 267 26.77 31.91 -18.83
N GLN A 268 26.72 32.32 -20.11
CA GLN A 268 27.90 32.74 -20.87
C GLN A 268 28.51 34.04 -20.30
N VAL A 269 27.70 35.01 -19.88
CA VAL A 269 28.17 36.24 -19.21
C VAL A 269 28.79 35.91 -17.84
N ALA A 270 28.24 34.97 -17.08
CA ALA A 270 28.83 34.49 -15.84
C ALA A 270 30.16 33.75 -16.05
N GLN A 271 30.26 32.93 -17.10
CA GLN A 271 31.53 32.30 -17.51
C GLN A 271 32.59 33.33 -17.93
N LEU A 272 32.21 34.35 -18.71
CA LEU A 272 33.13 35.43 -19.07
C LEU A 272 33.53 36.29 -17.86
N SER A 273 32.61 36.57 -16.94
CA SER A 273 32.88 37.31 -15.70
C SER A 273 33.84 36.55 -14.78
N THR A 274 33.64 35.24 -14.60
CA THR A 274 34.55 34.39 -13.83
C THR A 274 35.92 34.29 -14.49
N GLN A 275 36.00 34.14 -15.82
CA GLN A 275 37.27 34.20 -16.56
C GLN A 275 38.00 35.54 -16.35
N VAL A 276 37.30 36.67 -16.46
CA VAL A 276 37.87 38.02 -16.21
C VAL A 276 38.37 38.15 -14.77
N ASN A 277 37.67 37.62 -13.77
CA ASN A 277 38.14 37.61 -12.39
C ASN A 277 39.42 36.76 -12.22
N THR A 278 39.46 35.53 -12.76
CA THR A 278 40.70 34.72 -12.71
C THR A 278 41.86 35.37 -13.46
N LEU A 279 41.61 36.07 -14.58
CA LEU A 279 42.65 36.83 -15.27
C LEU A 279 43.14 38.02 -14.43
N LYS A 280 42.23 38.71 -13.73
CA LYS A 280 42.57 39.79 -12.81
C LYS A 280 43.42 39.30 -11.62
N ASP A 281 43.05 38.17 -11.03
CA ASP A 281 43.82 37.55 -9.94
C ASP A 281 45.19 37.07 -10.43
N GLN A 282 45.28 36.54 -11.65
CA GLN A 282 46.56 36.21 -12.28
C GLN A 282 47.41 37.47 -12.54
N VAL A 283 46.82 38.57 -13.01
CA VAL A 283 47.53 39.86 -13.16
C VAL A 283 48.08 40.34 -11.83
N ILE A 284 47.29 40.33 -10.75
CA ILE A 284 47.75 40.71 -9.40
C ILE A 284 48.91 39.80 -8.94
N MET A 285 48.81 38.48 -9.18
CA MET A 285 49.89 37.52 -8.88
C MET A 285 51.17 37.78 -9.70
N TYR A 286 51.05 38.16 -10.98
CA TYR A 286 52.20 38.50 -11.82
C TYR A 286 52.80 39.87 -11.48
N GLU A 287 51.98 40.86 -11.11
CA GLU A 287 52.42 42.16 -10.57
C GLU A 287 53.20 41.97 -9.27
N GLY A 288 52.69 41.15 -8.34
CA GLY A 288 53.39 40.79 -7.11
C GLY A 288 54.73 40.09 -7.36
N ARG A 289 54.76 39.07 -8.24
CA ARG A 289 56.01 38.38 -8.62
C ARG A 289 57.00 39.27 -9.38
N LEU A 290 56.50 40.24 -10.16
CA LEU A 290 57.34 41.24 -10.81
C LEU A 290 57.95 42.18 -9.77
N GLN A 291 57.16 42.61 -8.77
CA GLN A 291 57.67 43.41 -7.66
C GLN A 291 58.74 42.66 -6.86
N GLU A 292 58.48 41.42 -6.45
CA GLU A 292 59.46 40.54 -5.78
C GLU A 292 60.76 40.39 -6.60
N ALA A 293 60.64 40.21 -7.92
CA ALA A 293 61.81 40.13 -8.81
C ALA A 293 62.56 41.48 -8.92
N THR A 294 61.87 42.63 -8.92
CA THR A 294 62.52 43.95 -8.89
C THR A 294 63.22 44.23 -7.56
N GLU A 295 62.62 43.82 -6.43
CA GLU A 295 63.23 43.92 -5.10
C GLU A 295 64.45 43.00 -5.00
N GLN A 296 64.38 41.77 -5.53
CA GLN A 296 65.51 40.85 -5.62
C GLN A 296 66.63 41.38 -6.51
N ASN A 297 66.31 42.00 -7.65
CA ASN A 297 67.31 42.64 -8.51
C ASN A 297 67.96 43.84 -7.80
N SER A 298 67.19 44.70 -7.13
CA SER A 298 67.77 45.81 -6.36
C SER A 298 68.68 45.32 -5.23
N TRP A 299 68.35 44.19 -4.58
CA TRP A 299 69.24 43.56 -3.61
C TRP A 299 70.51 42.97 -4.23
N GLN A 300 70.44 42.45 -5.47
CA GLN A 300 71.62 42.00 -6.22
C GLN A 300 72.50 43.17 -6.66
N ASP A 301 71.93 44.29 -7.08
CA ASP A 301 72.65 45.53 -7.40
C ASP A 301 73.36 46.09 -6.15
N ASP A 302 72.65 46.15 -5.01
CA ASP A 302 73.19 46.47 -3.68
C ASP A 302 74.34 45.55 -3.24
N LEU A 303 74.32 44.28 -3.66
CA LEU A 303 75.35 43.30 -3.35
C LEU A 303 76.54 43.45 -4.31
N ALA A 304 76.29 43.76 -5.58
CA ALA A 304 77.30 44.02 -6.59
C ALA A 304 78.07 45.32 -6.31
N GLU A 305 77.39 46.37 -5.81
CA GLU A 305 78.04 47.59 -5.35
C GLU A 305 78.96 47.32 -4.14
N LYS A 306 78.47 46.59 -3.12
CA LYS A 306 79.30 46.16 -1.98
C LYS A 306 80.49 45.28 -2.37
N LEU A 307 80.32 44.41 -3.38
CA LEU A 307 81.40 43.55 -3.89
C LEU A 307 82.45 44.39 -4.63
N LYS A 308 82.01 45.37 -5.41
CA LYS A 308 82.89 46.33 -6.10
C LYS A 308 83.66 47.22 -5.11
N ASP A 309 83.03 47.68 -4.03
CA ASP A 309 83.70 48.41 -2.95
C ASP A 309 84.76 47.52 -2.27
N ALA A 310 84.44 46.25 -1.98
CA ALA A 310 85.39 45.29 -1.45
C ALA A 310 86.55 44.95 -2.42
N GLU A 311 86.31 44.99 -3.74
CA GLU A 311 87.36 44.86 -4.75
C GLU A 311 88.28 46.10 -4.78
N LEU A 312 87.72 47.31 -4.66
CA LEU A 312 88.49 48.55 -4.55
C LEU A 312 89.32 48.59 -3.26
N ASP A 313 88.77 48.18 -2.13
CA ASP A 313 89.51 48.03 -0.86
C ASP A 313 90.64 46.99 -0.99
N ARG A 314 90.38 45.86 -1.67
CA ARG A 314 91.40 44.85 -1.95
C ARG A 314 92.52 45.39 -2.86
N GLU A 315 92.19 46.20 -3.86
CA GLU A 315 93.19 46.88 -4.69
C GLU A 315 93.97 47.93 -3.90
N HIS A 316 93.32 48.70 -3.02
CA HIS A 316 94.00 49.63 -2.11
C HIS A 316 94.99 48.89 -1.19
N LEU A 317 94.57 47.80 -0.55
CA LEU A 317 95.42 46.97 0.30
C LEU A 317 96.58 46.31 -0.47
N LEU A 318 96.36 45.89 -1.71
CA LEU A 318 97.44 45.39 -2.59
C LEU A 318 98.42 46.50 -2.98
N ASN A 319 97.94 47.71 -3.24
CA ASN A 319 98.80 48.86 -3.52
C ASN A 319 99.59 49.28 -2.28
N GLU A 320 98.99 49.26 -1.08
CA GLU A 320 99.72 49.44 0.18
C GLU A 320 100.75 48.33 0.42
N LEU A 321 100.41 47.07 0.15
CA LEU A 321 101.35 45.94 0.25
C LEU A 321 102.54 46.13 -0.71
N ASN A 322 102.28 46.48 -1.97
CA ASN A 322 103.31 46.74 -2.98
C ASN A 322 104.18 47.95 -2.59
N MET A 323 103.60 49.01 -2.05
CA MET A 323 104.35 50.16 -1.51
C MET A 323 105.17 49.79 -0.28
N ARG A 324 104.68 48.91 0.60
CA ARG A 324 105.42 48.38 1.75
C ARG A 324 106.56 47.47 1.30
N GLN A 325 106.34 46.64 0.29
CA GLN A 325 107.38 45.80 -0.33
C GLN A 325 108.44 46.65 -1.04
N ALA A 326 108.04 47.68 -1.79
CA ALA A 326 108.98 48.62 -2.41
C ALA A 326 109.80 49.37 -1.36
N ASN A 327 109.18 49.86 -0.29
CA ASN A 327 109.89 50.47 0.83
C ASN A 327 110.81 49.47 1.55
N HIS A 328 110.42 48.20 1.68
CA HIS A 328 111.28 47.16 2.24
C HIS A 328 112.47 46.88 1.32
N HIS A 329 112.27 46.84 0.00
CA HIS A 329 113.32 46.64 -0.98
C HIS A 329 114.28 47.84 -1.07
N VAL A 330 113.79 49.07 -0.88
CA VAL A 330 114.63 50.27 -0.71
C VAL A 330 115.41 50.20 0.60
N LEU A 331 114.80 49.76 1.70
CA LEU A 331 115.51 49.54 2.97
C LEU A 331 116.54 48.41 2.87
N GLU A 332 116.30 47.37 2.07
CA GLU A 332 117.29 46.32 1.75
C GLU A 332 118.41 46.86 0.86
N GLU A 333 118.11 47.71 -0.13
CA GLU A 333 119.13 48.42 -0.91
C GLU A 333 119.92 49.44 -0.07
N GLU A 334 119.32 50.09 0.92
CA GLU A 334 119.99 50.94 1.89
C GLU A 334 120.84 50.11 2.86
N TYR A 335 120.36 48.94 3.30
CA TYR A 335 121.16 47.98 4.07
C TYR A 335 122.37 47.48 3.26
N LEU A 336 122.17 47.13 1.99
CA LEU A 336 123.22 46.71 1.07
C LEU A 336 124.17 47.87 0.75
N ARG A 337 123.68 49.12 0.68
CA ARG A 337 124.54 50.31 0.58
C ARG A 337 125.32 50.56 1.86
N CYS A 338 124.75 50.37 3.05
CA CYS A 338 125.49 50.43 4.31
C CYS A 338 126.50 49.28 4.44
N GLU A 339 126.17 48.06 3.99
CA GLU A 339 127.11 46.93 3.95
C GLU A 339 128.24 47.18 2.94
N ASN A 340 127.93 47.78 1.78
CA ASN A 340 128.94 48.17 0.79
C ASN A 340 129.79 49.38 1.24
N GLU A 341 129.22 50.40 1.90
CA GLU A 341 129.97 51.51 2.49
C GLU A 341 130.83 51.08 3.69
N HIS A 342 130.45 50.00 4.39
CA HIS A 342 131.32 49.33 5.36
C HIS A 342 132.40 48.48 4.66
N ARG A 343 132.08 47.71 3.60
CA ARG A 343 133.06 46.92 2.83
C ARG A 343 134.07 47.75 2.04
N GLU A 344 133.69 48.93 1.55
CA GLU A 344 134.57 49.86 0.83
C GLU A 344 135.50 50.65 1.76
N ARG A 345 135.24 50.65 3.07
CA ARG A 345 136.18 51.18 4.09
C ARG A 345 137.14 50.13 4.65
N GLU A 346 136.90 48.83 4.43
CA GLU A 346 137.73 47.74 4.97
C GLU A 346 138.60 46.98 3.93
N ASN A 347 138.49 47.29 2.63
CA ASN A 347 139.22 46.58 1.57
C ASN A 347 140.29 47.42 0.82
N LEU A 348 140.94 48.36 1.50
CA LEU A 348 142.18 48.98 1.03
C LEU A 348 143.37 48.56 1.91
N SER A 349 144.32 47.84 1.30
CA SER A 349 145.72 47.62 1.72
C SER A 349 146.02 46.46 2.70
N ILE A 350 146.31 45.27 2.17
CA ILE A 350 147.27 44.31 2.79
C ILE A 350 148.25 43.73 1.75
N SER A 351 149.34 44.47 1.52
CA SER A 351 150.73 44.01 1.38
C SER A 351 151.59 45.30 1.42
N GLU A 352 152.69 45.42 2.16
CA GLU A 352 153.79 44.49 2.39
C GLU A 352 154.34 44.53 3.84
N SER A 353 155.14 43.52 4.18
CA SER A 353 156.02 43.42 5.37
C SER A 353 157.12 44.53 5.37
N PRO A 354 157.88 44.80 6.46
CA PRO A 354 158.13 43.87 7.58
C PRO A 354 158.36 44.43 9.03
N ASN A 355 158.17 43.51 9.99
CA ASN A 355 159.00 43.21 11.18
C ASN A 355 158.83 43.90 12.57
N VAL A 356 158.89 43.04 13.62
CA VAL A 356 159.34 43.22 15.04
C VAL A 356 158.30 43.21 16.21
N GLU A 357 158.20 42.01 16.86
CA GLU A 357 158.18 41.67 18.32
C GLU A 357 156.99 41.81 19.33
N THR A 358 156.57 40.64 19.86
CA THR A 358 156.40 40.22 21.30
C THR A 358 155.06 40.05 22.09
N ASN A 359 154.86 38.79 22.59
CA ASN A 359 154.36 38.31 23.92
C ASN A 359 152.85 38.17 24.36
N LYS A 360 152.39 36.88 24.48
CA LYS A 360 151.70 36.12 25.60
C LYS A 360 150.50 36.75 26.41
N CYS A 361 149.52 36.07 27.08
CA CYS A 361 149.42 34.72 27.69
C CYS A 361 147.97 34.30 28.17
N LYS A 362 147.60 33.01 28.05
CA LYS A 362 146.70 32.11 28.87
C LYS A 362 145.41 32.57 29.62
N LYS A 363 144.33 31.77 29.47
CA LYS A 363 143.44 31.23 30.56
C LYS A 363 142.54 30.10 30.01
N GLN A 364 142.43 28.98 30.72
CA GLN A 364 141.66 27.76 30.38
C GLN A 364 141.39 27.03 31.72
N ASP A 365 140.18 26.48 31.95
CA ASP A 365 139.74 25.58 33.07
C ASP A 365 138.34 25.88 33.66
N HIS A 366 137.70 27.01 33.31
CA HIS A 366 136.32 27.31 33.77
C HIS A 366 135.22 27.07 32.72
N GLU A 367 135.57 26.90 31.44
CA GLU A 367 134.59 26.65 30.36
C GLU A 367 133.96 25.25 30.47
N THR A 368 134.76 24.21 30.73
CA THR A 368 134.32 22.80 30.64
C THR A 368 133.11 22.44 31.52
N ASN A 369 133.03 22.95 32.76
CA ASN A 369 131.88 22.72 33.64
C ASN A 369 130.66 23.58 33.25
N LEU A 370 130.89 24.77 32.69
CA LEU A 370 129.81 25.63 32.21
C LEU A 370 129.18 25.03 30.95
N ASP A 371 130.00 24.49 30.06
CA ASP A 371 129.57 23.91 28.80
C ASP A 371 128.86 22.56 29.01
N SER A 372 129.29 21.74 29.97
CA SER A 372 128.55 20.53 30.37
C SER A 372 127.14 20.84 30.92
N LEU A 373 126.98 21.91 31.71
CA LEU A 373 125.65 22.34 32.17
C LEU A 373 124.79 22.90 31.02
N LYS A 374 125.37 23.71 30.12
CA LYS A 374 124.66 24.21 28.92
C LYS A 374 124.21 23.05 28.03
N GLU A 375 125.03 22.02 27.85
CA GLU A 375 124.71 20.85 27.05
C GLU A 375 123.53 20.07 27.66
N GLN A 376 123.51 19.87 28.98
CA GLN A 376 122.36 19.27 29.68
C GLN A 376 121.08 20.12 29.56
N VAL A 377 121.18 21.45 29.69
CA VAL A 377 120.03 22.35 29.52
C VAL A 377 119.51 22.34 28.08
N ASN A 378 120.39 22.33 27.09
CA ASN A 378 120.01 22.21 25.67
C ASN A 378 119.35 20.86 25.35
N MET A 379 119.85 19.77 25.94
CA MET A 379 119.24 18.43 25.83
C MET A 379 117.84 18.38 26.48
N LEU A 380 117.66 19.04 27.63
CA LEU A 380 116.34 19.15 28.27
C LEU A 380 115.38 20.08 27.49
N SER A 381 115.87 21.17 26.90
CA SER A 381 115.06 22.06 26.05
C SER A 381 114.59 21.31 24.80
N THR A 382 115.50 20.68 24.06
CA THR A 382 115.12 19.91 22.85
C THR A 382 114.21 18.72 23.17
N HIS A 383 114.29 18.13 24.37
CA HIS A 383 113.32 17.14 24.83
C HIS A 383 111.95 17.74 25.16
N LYS A 384 111.91 18.93 25.79
CA LYS A 384 110.69 19.70 26.04
C LYS A 384 110.01 20.08 24.73
N ASP A 385 110.76 20.60 23.76
CA ASP A 385 110.22 21.06 22.48
C ASP A 385 109.63 19.89 21.68
N ARG A 386 110.32 18.73 21.66
CA ARG A 386 109.77 17.47 21.10
C ARG A 386 108.49 16.99 21.80
N LEU A 387 108.38 17.15 23.12
CA LEU A 387 107.15 16.82 23.85
C LEU A 387 106.03 17.80 23.54
N GLU A 388 106.31 19.09 23.40
CA GLU A 388 105.32 20.08 22.99
C GLU A 388 104.82 19.83 21.56
N ASP A 389 105.70 19.51 20.62
CA ASP A 389 105.32 19.16 19.24
C ASP A 389 104.49 17.86 19.19
N ALA A 390 104.88 16.83 19.97
CA ALA A 390 104.08 15.60 20.09
C ALA A 390 102.70 15.86 20.72
N LEU A 391 102.61 16.74 21.72
CA LEU A 391 101.33 17.15 22.32
C LEU A 391 100.47 17.97 21.35
N ARG A 392 101.07 18.84 20.53
CA ARG A 392 100.37 19.59 19.47
C ARG A 392 99.84 18.63 18.41
N SER A 393 100.65 17.70 17.92
CA SER A 393 100.22 16.66 16.97
C SER A 393 99.04 15.86 17.54
N MET A 394 99.18 15.32 18.75
CA MET A 394 98.12 14.56 19.40
C MET A 394 96.84 15.39 19.64
N HIS A 395 96.97 16.71 19.85
CA HIS A 395 95.81 17.60 19.96
C HIS A 395 95.11 17.80 18.61
N TYR A 396 95.86 18.00 17.52
CA TYR A 396 95.30 18.07 16.17
C TYR A 396 94.66 16.74 15.76
N ASP A 397 95.30 15.60 16.02
CA ASP A 397 94.75 14.27 15.76
C ASP A 397 93.44 14.07 16.54
N LYS A 398 93.41 14.45 17.82
CA LYS A 398 92.19 14.40 18.63
C LYS A 398 91.07 15.26 18.04
N ILE A 399 91.36 16.49 17.62
CA ILE A 399 90.37 17.39 16.99
C ILE A 399 89.86 16.78 15.68
N ALA A 400 90.75 16.25 14.83
CA ALA A 400 90.40 15.60 13.58
C ALA A 400 89.49 14.38 13.81
N TYR A 401 89.79 13.53 14.80
CA TYR A 401 88.93 12.41 15.18
C TYR A 401 87.57 12.86 15.72
N THR A 402 87.49 13.90 16.56
CA THR A 402 86.18 14.43 16.99
C THR A 402 85.36 15.02 15.84
N ASN A 403 86.01 15.69 14.87
CA ASN A 403 85.30 16.22 13.70
C ASN A 403 84.85 15.09 12.77
N ALA A 404 85.66 14.04 12.60
CA ALA A 404 85.27 12.85 11.84
C ALA A 404 84.10 12.09 12.49
N LEU A 405 84.09 11.98 13.83
CA LEU A 405 82.98 11.41 14.60
C LEU A 405 81.71 12.25 14.45
N LEU A 406 81.78 13.58 14.63
CA LEU A 406 80.62 14.47 14.47
C LEU A 406 80.06 14.43 13.04
N ASN A 407 80.93 14.36 12.03
CA ASN A 407 80.49 14.16 10.64
C ASN A 407 79.79 12.80 10.46
N ALA A 408 80.36 11.71 10.99
CA ALA A 408 79.75 10.39 10.93
C ALA A 408 78.40 10.33 11.67
N ASP A 409 78.29 10.98 12.83
CA ASP A 409 77.03 11.10 13.59
C ASP A 409 75.99 11.92 12.83
N SER A 410 76.38 13.00 12.15
CA SER A 410 75.46 13.76 11.29
C SER A 410 74.98 12.95 10.08
N GLN A 411 75.86 12.14 9.48
CA GLN A 411 75.52 11.23 8.38
C GLN A 411 74.60 10.10 8.86
N ASN A 412 74.84 9.52 10.03
CA ASN A 412 73.94 8.55 10.66
C ASN A 412 72.56 9.17 10.96
N GLY A 413 72.52 10.43 11.41
CA GLY A 413 71.27 11.19 11.59
C GLY A 413 70.49 11.37 10.29
N ALA A 414 71.16 11.77 9.20
CA ALA A 414 70.57 11.87 7.87
C ALA A 414 70.04 10.52 7.37
N LEU A 415 70.86 9.46 7.43
CA LEU A 415 70.45 8.10 7.03
C LEU A 415 69.28 7.56 7.86
N THR A 416 69.21 7.89 9.16
CA THR A 416 68.09 7.50 10.02
C THR A 416 66.80 8.25 9.62
N SER A 417 66.92 9.53 9.25
CA SER A 417 65.80 10.33 8.72
C SER A 417 65.32 9.81 7.36
N ASP A 418 66.24 9.48 6.45
CA ASP A 418 65.94 8.93 5.13
C ASP A 418 65.30 7.54 5.24
N LEU A 419 65.77 6.70 6.17
CA LEU A 419 65.16 5.41 6.48
C LEU A 419 63.75 5.55 7.03
N ALA A 420 63.51 6.46 7.98
CA ALA A 420 62.17 6.73 8.51
C ALA A 420 61.23 7.28 7.41
N HIS A 421 61.74 8.11 6.50
CA HIS A 421 60.96 8.59 5.34
C HIS A 421 60.64 7.45 4.35
N ALA A 422 61.59 6.55 4.11
CA ALA A 422 61.37 5.36 3.28
C ALA A 422 60.36 4.39 3.90
N GLU A 423 60.40 4.17 5.22
CA GLU A 423 59.42 3.36 5.97
C GLU A 423 58.02 3.97 5.89
N ALA A 424 57.88 5.28 6.13
CA ALA A 424 56.59 5.98 6.00
C ALA A 424 56.02 5.86 4.58
N LYS A 425 56.87 5.99 3.56
CA LYS A 425 56.50 5.85 2.14
C LYS A 425 56.13 4.41 1.77
N LEU A 426 56.79 3.41 2.36
CA LEU A 426 56.39 2.00 2.23
C LEU A 426 55.02 1.73 2.88
N GLU A 427 54.73 2.33 4.04
CA GLU A 427 53.43 2.20 4.70
C GLU A 427 52.32 2.88 3.89
N GLU A 428 52.59 4.04 3.28
CA GLU A 428 51.68 4.70 2.34
C GLU A 428 51.43 3.83 1.09
N LEU A 429 52.49 3.28 0.48
CA LEU A 429 52.36 2.36 -0.66
C LEU A 429 51.60 1.07 -0.29
N HIS A 430 51.75 0.56 0.94
CA HIS A 430 50.95 -0.55 1.44
C HIS A 430 49.46 -0.18 1.59
N LYS A 431 49.14 1.03 2.09
CA LYS A 431 47.76 1.53 2.16
C LYS A 431 47.15 1.73 0.77
N VAL A 432 47.91 2.24 -0.19
CA VAL A 432 47.48 2.36 -1.61
C VAL A 432 47.28 0.97 -2.21
N LYS A 433 48.20 0.03 -1.99
CA LYS A 433 48.06 -1.36 -2.46
C LYS A 433 46.79 -2.02 -1.91
N ALA A 434 46.50 -1.90 -0.62
CA ALA A 434 45.29 -2.47 -0.01
C ALA A 434 44.01 -1.90 -0.64
N LYS A 435 43.94 -0.58 -0.86
CA LYS A 435 42.83 0.07 -1.59
C LYS A 435 42.69 -0.42 -3.04
N LEU A 436 43.82 -0.67 -3.71
CA LEU A 436 43.80 -1.22 -5.08
C LEU A 436 43.30 -2.67 -5.09
N GLU A 437 43.73 -3.51 -4.14
CA GLU A 437 43.25 -4.89 -3.97
C GLU A 437 41.74 -4.93 -3.66
N GLU A 438 41.24 -4.03 -2.81
CA GLU A 438 39.81 -3.83 -2.54
C GLU A 438 39.05 -3.42 -3.81
N SER A 439 39.51 -2.37 -4.52
CA SER A 439 38.87 -1.92 -5.77
C SER A 439 38.87 -2.98 -6.88
N LEU A 440 39.89 -3.85 -6.90
CA LEU A 440 39.99 -4.97 -7.84
C LEU A 440 39.00 -6.09 -7.48
N SER A 441 38.81 -6.38 -6.19
CA SER A 441 37.75 -7.29 -5.72
C SER A 441 36.35 -6.76 -6.08
N ASP A 442 36.10 -5.46 -5.90
CA ASP A 442 34.83 -4.83 -6.27
C ASP A 442 34.61 -4.86 -7.79
N ALA A 443 35.63 -4.57 -8.59
CA ALA A 443 35.59 -4.68 -10.05
C ALA A 443 35.33 -6.13 -10.52
N GLN A 444 35.92 -7.13 -9.86
CA GLN A 444 35.64 -8.54 -10.13
C GLN A 444 34.19 -8.92 -9.76
N SER A 445 33.69 -8.44 -8.61
CA SER A 445 32.31 -8.70 -8.19
C SER A 445 31.29 -8.10 -9.16
N SER A 446 31.50 -6.84 -9.56
CA SER A 446 30.64 -6.15 -10.52
C SER A 446 30.67 -6.84 -11.88
N LEU A 447 31.85 -7.22 -12.40
CA LEU A 447 32.00 -8.02 -13.62
C LEU A 447 31.15 -9.30 -13.56
N ILE A 448 31.22 -10.08 -12.46
CA ILE A 448 30.40 -11.29 -12.27
C ILE A 448 28.91 -10.96 -12.30
N THR A 449 28.46 -9.85 -11.69
CA THR A 449 27.04 -9.44 -11.78
C THR A 449 26.64 -9.02 -13.19
N HIS A 450 27.52 -8.35 -13.94
CA HIS A 450 27.28 -7.97 -15.33
C HIS A 450 27.23 -9.19 -16.26
N THR A 451 28.11 -10.19 -16.07
CA THR A 451 28.03 -11.46 -16.80
C THR A 451 26.69 -12.17 -16.54
N ARG A 452 26.25 -12.28 -15.28
CA ARG A 452 24.95 -12.86 -14.94
C ARG A 452 23.77 -12.10 -15.57
N LYS A 453 23.82 -10.76 -15.59
CA LYS A 453 22.81 -9.93 -16.27
C LYS A 453 22.80 -10.18 -17.78
N LEU A 454 23.97 -10.29 -18.43
CA LEU A 454 24.08 -10.62 -19.85
C LEU A 454 23.53 -12.01 -20.17
N ASP A 455 23.75 -13.01 -19.31
CA ASP A 455 23.21 -14.36 -19.53
C ASP A 455 21.69 -14.41 -19.37
N VAL A 456 21.12 -13.65 -18.42
CA VAL A 456 19.66 -13.47 -18.32
C VAL A 456 19.09 -12.76 -19.55
N LEU A 457 19.77 -11.72 -20.05
CA LEU A 457 19.34 -11.02 -21.27
C LEU A 457 19.43 -11.89 -22.52
N ARG A 458 20.47 -12.73 -22.64
CA ARG A 458 20.60 -13.72 -23.73
C ARG A 458 19.47 -14.75 -23.71
N GLU A 459 19.15 -15.29 -22.53
CA GLU A 459 18.04 -16.24 -22.38
C GLU A 459 16.68 -15.57 -22.65
N SER A 460 16.48 -14.33 -22.21
CA SER A 460 15.28 -13.55 -22.54
C SER A 460 15.16 -13.24 -24.04
N LEU A 461 16.27 -12.93 -24.71
CA LEU A 461 16.31 -12.70 -26.16
C LEU A 461 15.93 -13.99 -26.89
N LYS A 462 16.58 -15.11 -26.55
CA LYS A 462 16.28 -16.43 -27.12
C LYS A 462 14.81 -16.81 -26.93
N GLN A 463 14.23 -16.59 -25.75
CA GLN A 463 12.80 -16.82 -25.51
C GLN A 463 11.89 -15.90 -26.34
N SER A 464 12.36 -14.72 -26.75
CA SER A 464 11.62 -13.84 -27.68
C SER A 464 11.76 -14.31 -29.13
N GLU A 465 12.93 -14.82 -29.52
CA GLU A 465 13.18 -15.42 -30.84
C GLU A 465 12.35 -16.70 -31.02
N ASP A 466 12.32 -17.59 -30.03
CA ASP A 466 11.49 -18.82 -30.01
C ASP A 466 9.99 -18.49 -30.12
N LYS A 467 9.52 -17.43 -29.43
CA LYS A 467 8.14 -16.94 -29.54
C LYS A 467 7.84 -16.35 -30.92
N CYS A 468 8.79 -15.63 -31.51
CA CYS A 468 8.67 -15.08 -32.86
C CYS A 468 8.62 -16.20 -33.91
N ALA A 469 9.48 -17.21 -33.80
CA ALA A 469 9.46 -18.41 -34.65
C ALA A 469 8.12 -19.13 -34.58
N LEU A 470 7.59 -19.37 -33.38
CA LEU A 470 6.28 -20.01 -33.18
C LEU A 470 5.09 -19.13 -33.65
N GLY A 471 5.24 -17.80 -33.63
CA GLY A 471 4.31 -16.86 -34.26
C GLY A 471 4.35 -16.95 -35.79
N ASN A 472 5.54 -17.06 -36.38
CA ASN A 472 5.73 -17.25 -37.82
C ASN A 472 5.18 -18.61 -38.29
N GLU A 473 5.41 -19.70 -37.54
CA GLU A 473 4.81 -21.01 -37.84
C GLU A 473 3.27 -20.93 -37.87
N LYS A 474 2.65 -20.29 -36.85
CA LYS A 474 1.20 -20.05 -36.84
C LYS A 474 0.73 -19.23 -38.03
N ASN A 475 1.45 -18.15 -38.39
CA ASN A 475 1.13 -17.37 -39.59
C ASN A 475 1.26 -18.20 -40.87
N THR A 476 2.26 -19.09 -40.99
CA THR A 476 2.36 -19.99 -42.15
C THR A 476 1.23 -21.01 -42.19
N SER A 477 0.75 -21.51 -41.06
CA SER A 477 -0.45 -22.36 -40.98
C SER A 477 -1.69 -21.59 -41.43
N LEU A 478 -1.92 -20.39 -40.89
CA LEU A 478 -3.05 -19.53 -41.29
C LEU A 478 -3.00 -19.19 -42.79
N HIS A 479 -1.82 -18.96 -43.36
CA HIS A 479 -1.67 -18.76 -44.80
C HIS A 479 -1.90 -20.04 -45.63
N GLN A 480 -1.66 -21.23 -45.08
CA GLN A 480 -2.05 -22.49 -45.73
C GLN A 480 -3.58 -22.66 -45.69
N ASP A 481 -4.21 -22.42 -44.54
CA ASP A 481 -5.66 -22.49 -44.35
C ASP A 481 -6.39 -21.49 -45.27
N LEU A 482 -5.93 -20.23 -45.31
CA LEU A 482 -6.46 -19.20 -46.22
C LEU A 482 -6.34 -19.62 -47.68
N ARG A 483 -5.18 -20.13 -48.13
CA ARG A 483 -5.03 -20.64 -49.51
C ARG A 483 -5.96 -21.82 -49.81
N SER A 484 -6.22 -22.69 -48.82
CA SER A 484 -7.18 -23.79 -48.99
C SER A 484 -8.62 -23.29 -49.10
N MET A 485 -8.96 -22.22 -48.36
CA MET A 485 -10.25 -21.54 -48.45
C MET A 485 -10.39 -20.80 -49.79
N ASP A 486 -9.36 -20.11 -50.27
CA ASP A 486 -9.34 -19.46 -51.59
C ASP A 486 -9.52 -20.49 -52.72
N GLN A 487 -8.91 -21.68 -52.60
CA GLN A 487 -9.13 -22.78 -53.54
C GLN A 487 -10.57 -23.30 -53.51
N LEU A 488 -11.18 -23.44 -52.32
CA LEU A 488 -12.59 -23.82 -52.19
C LEU A 488 -13.54 -22.75 -52.74
N LEU A 489 -13.24 -21.46 -52.51
CA LEU A 489 -14.01 -20.34 -53.06
C LEU A 489 -13.88 -20.28 -54.59
N SER A 490 -12.67 -20.41 -55.14
CA SER A 490 -12.45 -20.50 -56.59
C SER A 490 -13.22 -21.68 -57.21
N HIS A 491 -13.23 -22.84 -56.54
CA HIS A 491 -13.98 -24.00 -57.03
C HIS A 491 -15.51 -23.74 -57.02
N ARG A 492 -16.02 -23.05 -55.99
CA ARG A 492 -17.43 -22.62 -55.94
C ARG A 492 -17.76 -21.54 -56.96
N ASP A 493 -16.84 -20.61 -57.24
CA ASP A 493 -17.01 -19.62 -58.30
C ASP A 493 -17.02 -20.29 -59.69
N ASP A 494 -16.20 -21.32 -59.91
CA ASP A 494 -16.21 -22.10 -61.16
C ASP A 494 -17.50 -22.94 -61.30
N GLU A 495 -17.99 -23.55 -60.22
CA GLU A 495 -19.33 -24.19 -60.18
C GLU A 495 -20.44 -23.17 -60.47
N LEU A 496 -20.41 -21.98 -59.88
CA LEU A 496 -21.38 -20.91 -60.12
C LEU A 496 -21.32 -20.40 -61.57
N ARG A 497 -20.12 -20.26 -62.14
CA ARG A 497 -19.93 -19.91 -63.57
C ARG A 497 -20.48 -21.01 -64.47
N TYR A 498 -20.24 -22.27 -64.16
CA TYR A 498 -20.78 -23.42 -64.89
C TYR A 498 -22.31 -23.45 -64.83
N LEU A 499 -22.89 -23.35 -63.64
CA LEU A 499 -24.34 -23.30 -63.45
C LEU A 499 -24.99 -22.08 -64.12
N ASN A 500 -24.34 -20.92 -64.09
CA ASN A 500 -24.84 -19.71 -64.76
C ASN A 500 -24.70 -19.81 -66.29
N HIS A 501 -23.68 -20.51 -66.81
CA HIS A 501 -23.57 -20.82 -68.24
C HIS A 501 -24.66 -21.81 -68.68
N GLU A 502 -24.90 -22.87 -67.91
CA GLU A 502 -26.01 -23.81 -68.14
C GLU A 502 -27.37 -23.10 -68.09
N LEU A 503 -27.58 -22.21 -67.12
CA LEU A 503 -28.78 -21.37 -67.00
C LEU A 503 -28.89 -20.39 -68.18
N LEU A 504 -27.78 -19.86 -68.70
CA LEU A 504 -27.76 -19.03 -69.91
C LEU A 504 -28.11 -19.85 -71.16
N VAL A 505 -27.60 -21.08 -71.30
CA VAL A 505 -27.98 -21.99 -72.40
C VAL A 505 -29.47 -22.32 -72.31
N GLN A 506 -29.98 -22.64 -71.13
CA GLN A 506 -31.42 -22.86 -70.90
C GLN A 506 -32.25 -21.59 -71.16
N LYS A 507 -31.73 -20.40 -70.86
CA LYS A 507 -32.35 -19.12 -71.25
C LYS A 507 -32.33 -18.91 -72.76
N GLU A 508 -31.25 -19.21 -73.46
CA GLU A 508 -31.21 -19.15 -74.91
C GLU A 508 -32.15 -20.18 -75.55
N GLU A 509 -32.34 -21.36 -74.96
CA GLU A 509 -33.34 -22.33 -75.39
C GLU A 509 -34.76 -21.85 -75.12
N LEU A 510 -35.03 -21.27 -73.94
CA LEU A 510 -36.28 -20.60 -73.63
C LEU A 510 -36.53 -19.41 -74.56
N GLU A 511 -35.52 -18.61 -74.90
CA GLU A 511 -35.60 -17.53 -75.88
C GLU A 511 -35.77 -18.06 -77.29
N ARG A 512 -35.20 -19.21 -77.68
CA ARG A 512 -35.50 -19.85 -78.99
C ARG A 512 -36.93 -20.38 -79.03
N LEU A 513 -37.46 -20.86 -77.91
CA LEU A 513 -38.86 -21.26 -77.78
C LEU A 513 -39.79 -20.05 -77.72
N TYR A 514 -39.37 -18.95 -77.08
CA TYR A 514 -40.09 -17.69 -76.96
C TYR A 514 -40.09 -16.94 -78.28
N ASN A 515 -38.96 -16.78 -78.99
CA ASN A 515 -38.91 -16.27 -80.36
C ASN A 515 -39.70 -17.14 -81.36
N ARG A 516 -39.96 -18.41 -81.02
CA ARG A 516 -40.87 -19.29 -81.77
C ARG A 516 -42.32 -19.16 -81.32
N LEU A 517 -42.57 -18.66 -80.11
CA LEU A 517 -43.86 -18.21 -79.60
C LEU A 517 -44.19 -16.83 -80.17
N ASP A 518 -43.32 -15.82 -80.05
CA ASP A 518 -43.32 -14.54 -80.77
C ASP A 518 -43.38 -14.74 -82.30
N GLY A 519 -42.75 -15.77 -82.86
CA GLY A 519 -42.91 -16.11 -84.28
C GLY A 519 -44.32 -16.59 -84.66
N LEU A 520 -45.12 -17.00 -83.67
CA LEU A 520 -46.54 -17.35 -83.78
C LEU A 520 -47.44 -16.20 -83.26
N GLU A 521 -46.99 -15.39 -82.31
CA GLU A 521 -47.71 -14.26 -81.68
C GLU A 521 -47.55 -12.98 -82.52
N ALA A 522 -46.40 -12.69 -83.12
CA ALA A 522 -46.25 -11.68 -84.19
C ALA A 522 -46.87 -12.11 -85.53
N ALA A 523 -47.38 -13.35 -85.63
CA ALA A 523 -48.32 -13.76 -86.67
C ALA A 523 -49.80 -13.57 -86.26
N ILE A 524 -50.04 -13.05 -85.04
CA ILE A 524 -51.35 -12.81 -84.39
C ILE A 524 -51.50 -11.32 -83.96
N GLU A 525 -50.41 -10.61 -83.70
CA GLU A 525 -50.34 -9.26 -83.12
C GLU A 525 -49.76 -8.22 -84.09
N ASP A 526 -50.29 -8.18 -85.31
CA ASP A 526 -50.13 -7.03 -86.23
C ASP A 526 -51.05 -5.86 -85.79
N VAL A 527 -51.09 -5.58 -84.47
CA VAL A 527 -52.07 -4.71 -83.80
C VAL A 527 -51.44 -3.92 -82.64
N GLU A 528 -51.21 -2.63 -82.94
CA GLU A 528 -51.26 -1.46 -82.03
C GLU A 528 -50.09 -1.13 -81.07
N SER A 529 -49.95 0.19 -80.89
CA SER A 529 -48.98 0.96 -80.09
C SER A 529 -49.51 1.16 -78.64
N ASP A 530 -48.79 1.69 -77.64
CA ASP A 530 -48.03 2.95 -77.63
C ASP A 530 -47.28 3.21 -76.29
N ASP A 531 -46.57 4.34 -76.22
CA ASP A 531 -45.70 4.80 -75.12
C ASP A 531 -46.41 5.24 -73.80
N GLU A 532 -45.84 4.89 -72.64
CA GLU A 532 -45.94 5.72 -71.41
C GLU A 532 -44.84 5.52 -70.32
N ALA A 533 -43.79 4.71 -70.56
CA ALA A 533 -42.86 4.26 -69.50
C ALA A 533 -41.58 5.11 -69.29
N LEU A 534 -41.44 6.26 -69.95
CA LEU A 534 -40.16 7.00 -70.06
C LEU A 534 -39.78 7.86 -68.84
N VAL A 535 -40.73 8.26 -67.98
CA VAL A 535 -40.48 9.26 -66.92
C VAL A 535 -39.67 8.71 -65.73
N GLY A 536 -39.86 7.43 -65.38
CA GLY A 536 -39.19 6.82 -64.22
C GLY A 536 -37.67 6.59 -64.39
N ARG A 537 -37.22 6.28 -65.61
CA ARG A 537 -35.80 6.03 -65.90
C ARG A 537 -34.92 7.27 -65.68
N ASN A 538 -35.41 8.45 -66.05
CA ASN A 538 -34.64 9.69 -65.99
C ASN A 538 -34.27 10.11 -64.55
N ALA A 539 -35.10 9.78 -63.56
CA ALA A 539 -34.83 10.05 -62.15
C ALA A 539 -33.71 9.15 -61.56
N LEU A 540 -33.60 7.90 -62.04
CA LEU A 540 -32.55 6.98 -61.61
C LEU A 540 -31.19 7.38 -62.21
N PHE A 541 -31.15 7.71 -63.50
CA PHE A 541 -29.91 8.20 -64.13
C PHE A 541 -29.36 9.48 -63.49
N ALA A 542 -30.22 10.41 -63.05
CA ALA A 542 -29.80 11.60 -62.33
C ALA A 542 -29.12 11.29 -60.99
N ARG A 543 -29.53 10.21 -60.31
CA ARG A 543 -28.92 9.75 -59.05
C ARG A 543 -27.59 9.05 -59.28
N GLU A 544 -27.51 8.22 -60.33
CA GLU A 544 -26.28 7.54 -60.77
C GLU A 544 -25.17 8.54 -61.11
N ILE A 545 -25.49 9.58 -61.90
CA ILE A 545 -24.56 10.64 -62.29
C ILE A 545 -23.98 11.35 -61.08
N LYS A 546 -24.82 11.70 -60.09
CA LYS A 546 -24.37 12.39 -58.89
C LYS A 546 -23.39 11.56 -58.06
N TRP A 547 -23.62 10.25 -57.94
CA TRP A 547 -22.70 9.34 -57.25
C TRP A 547 -21.34 9.25 -57.96
N LEU A 548 -21.35 9.16 -59.29
CA LEU A 548 -20.12 9.16 -60.11
C LEU A 548 -19.34 10.49 -60.03
N GLU A 549 -20.03 11.62 -59.84
CA GLU A 549 -19.39 12.92 -59.60
C GLU A 549 -18.75 13.00 -58.21
N GLU A 550 -19.45 12.54 -57.17
CA GLU A 550 -18.92 12.45 -55.80
C GLU A 550 -17.67 11.53 -55.76
N GLU A 551 -17.70 10.39 -56.45
CA GLU A 551 -16.55 9.48 -56.53
C GLU A 551 -15.38 10.06 -57.34
N ARG A 552 -15.65 10.78 -58.43
CA ARG A 552 -14.61 11.52 -59.16
C ARG A 552 -13.96 12.59 -58.28
N HIS A 553 -14.71 13.22 -57.38
CA HIS A 553 -14.16 14.18 -56.40
C HIS A 553 -13.36 13.51 -55.28
N ASN A 554 -13.65 12.26 -54.91
CA ASN A 554 -12.82 11.47 -54.00
C ASN A 554 -11.47 11.13 -54.65
N LEU A 555 -11.50 10.53 -55.84
CA LEU A 555 -10.31 10.13 -56.60
C LEU A 555 -9.39 11.32 -56.96
N CYS A 556 -9.95 12.51 -57.21
CA CYS A 556 -9.15 13.72 -57.39
C CYS A 556 -8.37 14.11 -56.11
N ARG A 557 -8.99 14.01 -54.93
CA ARG A 557 -8.33 14.33 -53.65
C ARG A 557 -7.22 13.33 -53.33
N GLU A 558 -7.48 12.03 -53.47
CA GLU A 558 -6.47 10.98 -53.29
C GLU A 558 -5.27 11.17 -54.24
N LYS A 559 -5.54 11.55 -55.50
CA LYS A 559 -4.49 11.87 -56.49
C LYS A 559 -3.67 13.09 -56.08
N GLU A 560 -4.30 14.13 -55.54
CA GLU A 560 -3.60 15.34 -55.04
C GLU A 560 -2.74 15.02 -53.82
N GLU A 561 -3.22 14.20 -52.90
CA GLU A 561 -2.47 13.73 -51.72
C GLU A 561 -1.26 12.87 -52.13
N LEU A 562 -1.42 11.93 -53.05
CA LEU A 562 -0.31 11.13 -53.61
C LEU A 562 0.71 12.01 -54.33
N MET A 563 0.27 13.02 -55.07
CA MET A 563 1.17 13.98 -55.72
C MET A 563 2.00 14.78 -54.71
N LEU A 564 1.39 15.21 -53.60
CA LEU A 564 2.10 15.88 -52.49
C LEU A 564 3.10 14.94 -51.79
N GLN A 565 2.79 13.65 -51.63
CA GLN A 565 3.73 12.66 -51.11
C GLN A 565 4.92 12.46 -52.06
N VAL A 566 4.68 12.33 -53.37
CA VAL A 566 5.75 12.22 -54.38
C VAL A 566 6.63 13.48 -54.37
N MET A 567 6.05 14.69 -54.29
CA MET A 567 6.84 15.92 -54.22
C MET A 567 7.74 16.00 -52.98
N LYS A 568 7.26 15.55 -51.81
CA LYS A 568 8.08 15.46 -50.58
C LYS A 568 9.22 14.47 -50.74
N LEU A 569 8.95 13.26 -51.24
CA LEU A 569 9.96 12.24 -51.50
C LEU A 569 11.01 12.71 -52.54
N GLU A 570 10.61 13.46 -53.57
CA GLU A 570 11.56 14.08 -54.49
C GLU A 570 12.42 15.18 -53.82
N GLU A 571 11.86 15.96 -52.89
CA GLU A 571 12.62 16.96 -52.14
C GLU A 571 13.63 16.32 -51.18
N GLU A 572 13.22 15.26 -50.49
CA GLU A 572 14.10 14.43 -49.64
C GLU A 572 15.20 13.76 -50.47
N LEU A 573 14.87 13.21 -51.65
CA LEU A 573 15.85 12.63 -52.58
C LEU A 573 16.85 13.68 -53.08
N ARG A 574 16.40 14.92 -53.37
CA ARG A 574 17.30 16.03 -53.74
C ARG A 574 18.25 16.39 -52.59
N LYS A 575 17.74 16.50 -51.36
CA LYS A 575 18.55 16.79 -50.15
C LYS A 575 19.56 15.68 -49.85
N ALA A 576 19.15 14.42 -49.96
CA ALA A 576 20.03 13.27 -49.83
C ALA A 576 21.15 13.31 -50.88
N LYS A 577 20.80 13.60 -52.14
CA LYS A 577 21.77 13.70 -53.24
C LYS A 577 22.79 14.82 -53.01
N THR A 578 22.38 16.03 -52.62
CA THR A 578 23.32 17.12 -52.32
C THR A 578 24.25 16.77 -51.15
N SER A 579 23.74 16.12 -50.09
CA SER A 579 24.58 15.67 -48.97
C SER A 579 25.61 14.61 -49.40
N SER A 580 25.27 13.73 -50.34
CA SER A 580 26.19 12.75 -50.92
C SER A 580 27.26 13.41 -51.79
N GLU A 581 26.90 14.41 -52.59
CA GLU A 581 27.84 15.18 -53.44
C GLU A 581 28.83 16.00 -52.57
N GLU A 582 28.37 16.56 -51.45
CA GLU A 582 29.22 17.21 -50.44
C GLU A 582 30.19 16.24 -49.74
N ALA A 583 29.70 15.06 -49.35
CA ALA A 583 30.52 14.00 -48.77
C ALA A 583 31.61 13.53 -49.75
N GLU A 584 31.28 13.32 -51.02
CA GLU A 584 32.24 13.02 -52.09
C GLU A 584 33.30 14.12 -52.24
N HIS A 585 32.89 15.39 -52.21
CA HIS A 585 33.84 16.51 -52.30
C HIS A 585 34.81 16.51 -51.11
N ASN A 586 34.32 16.24 -49.90
CA ASN A 586 35.16 16.17 -48.71
C ASN A 586 36.13 14.98 -48.79
N CYS A 587 35.69 13.80 -49.25
CA CYS A 587 36.57 12.66 -49.52
C CYS A 587 37.69 13.00 -50.53
N LYS A 588 37.37 13.73 -51.63
CA LYS A 588 38.38 14.20 -52.60
C LYS A 588 39.40 15.14 -51.96
N LYS A 589 38.96 16.11 -51.14
CA LYS A 589 39.85 17.00 -50.36
C LYS A 589 40.76 16.25 -49.39
N TYR A 590 40.27 15.19 -48.74
CA TYR A 590 41.10 14.38 -47.84
C TYR A 590 42.13 13.53 -48.60
N LEU A 591 41.75 12.95 -49.75
CA LEU A 591 42.68 12.27 -50.66
C LEU A 591 43.81 13.19 -51.16
N GLU A 592 43.49 14.43 -51.52
CA GLU A 592 44.50 15.45 -51.89
C GLU A 592 45.47 15.74 -50.74
N LYS A 593 44.95 15.94 -49.52
CA LYS A 593 45.79 16.14 -48.32
C LYS A 593 46.70 14.93 -48.03
N ILE A 594 46.20 13.71 -48.19
CA ILE A 594 46.99 12.48 -48.01
C ILE A 594 48.09 12.38 -49.08
N ASN A 595 47.80 12.72 -50.33
CA ASN A 595 48.81 12.75 -51.40
C ASN A 595 49.87 13.83 -51.16
N MET A 596 49.50 15.01 -50.65
CA MET A 596 50.45 16.05 -50.24
C MET A 596 51.33 15.58 -49.07
N ALA A 597 50.77 14.91 -48.07
CA ALA A 597 51.54 14.35 -46.96
C ALA A 597 52.52 13.25 -47.43
N SER A 598 52.09 12.35 -48.32
CA SER A 598 52.91 11.28 -48.91
C SER A 598 54.07 11.84 -49.76
N THR A 599 53.82 12.87 -50.58
CA THR A 599 54.89 13.55 -51.33
C THR A 599 55.85 14.31 -50.41
N MET A 600 55.39 14.87 -49.30
CA MET A 600 56.26 15.47 -48.29
C MET A 600 57.11 14.42 -47.56
N GLN A 601 56.53 13.28 -47.18
CA GLN A 601 57.23 12.17 -46.54
C GLN A 601 58.34 11.61 -47.44
N THR A 602 58.02 11.26 -48.69
CA THR A 602 59.01 10.73 -49.65
C THR A 602 60.14 11.73 -49.93
N ASN A 603 59.84 13.04 -49.96
CA ASN A 603 60.85 14.08 -50.04
C ASN A 603 61.77 14.11 -48.80
N LEU A 604 61.22 13.99 -47.58
CA LEU A 604 62.01 13.91 -46.33
C LEU A 604 62.86 12.64 -46.27
N GLU A 605 62.32 11.49 -46.64
CA GLU A 605 63.06 10.22 -46.75
C GLU A 605 64.22 10.32 -47.76
N SER A 606 64.01 11.01 -48.89
CA SER A 606 65.08 11.25 -49.87
C SER A 606 66.21 12.13 -49.30
N LYS A 607 65.88 13.19 -48.55
CA LYS A 607 66.83 14.08 -47.86
C LYS A 607 67.57 13.34 -46.74
N LEU A 608 66.89 12.48 -45.98
CA LEU A 608 67.51 11.62 -44.98
C LEU A 608 68.51 10.67 -45.64
N LYS A 609 68.15 10.09 -46.80
CA LYS A 609 69.01 9.19 -47.56
C LYS A 609 70.24 9.89 -48.17
N THR A 610 70.12 11.15 -48.61
CA THR A 610 71.31 11.93 -49.04
C THR A 610 72.19 12.28 -47.84
N LYS A 611 71.64 12.76 -46.73
CA LYS A 611 72.43 13.04 -45.52
C LYS A 611 73.13 11.81 -44.95
N LYS A 612 72.50 10.62 -44.98
CA LYS A 612 73.17 9.36 -44.62
C LYS A 612 74.37 9.04 -45.54
N ARG A 613 74.30 9.32 -46.85
CA ARG A 613 75.46 9.17 -47.75
C ARG A 613 76.57 10.18 -47.42
N GLU A 614 76.21 11.46 -47.26
CA GLU A 614 77.16 12.51 -46.88
C GLU A 614 77.92 12.16 -45.58
N CYS A 615 77.22 11.66 -44.54
CA CYS A 615 77.86 11.20 -43.32
C CYS A 615 78.82 10.01 -43.54
N LEU A 616 78.43 9.03 -44.36
CA LEU A 616 79.29 7.87 -44.69
C LEU A 616 80.52 8.26 -45.53
N ASP A 617 80.40 9.28 -46.39
CA ASP A 617 81.52 9.80 -47.17
C ASP A 617 82.47 10.63 -46.28
N MET A 618 81.93 11.47 -45.37
CA MET A 618 82.73 12.17 -44.35
C MET A 618 83.45 11.21 -43.40
N GLN A 619 82.81 10.11 -43.00
CA GLN A 619 83.43 9.06 -42.19
C GLN A 619 84.58 8.37 -42.93
N ARG A 620 84.42 8.07 -44.23
CA ARG A 620 85.51 7.56 -45.08
C ARG A 620 86.67 8.55 -45.20
N GLN A 621 86.39 9.83 -45.43
CA GLN A 621 87.43 10.88 -45.47
C GLN A 621 88.19 11.01 -44.13
N LEU A 622 87.50 10.86 -43.00
CA LEU A 622 88.13 10.89 -41.69
C LEU A 622 89.08 9.69 -41.50
N VAL A 623 88.65 8.47 -41.86
CA VAL A 623 89.50 7.27 -41.82
C VAL A 623 90.75 7.46 -42.69
N GLU A 624 90.59 7.88 -43.95
CA GLU A 624 91.72 8.17 -44.84
C GLU A 624 92.66 9.25 -44.28
N SER A 625 92.13 10.26 -43.58
CA SER A 625 92.93 11.30 -42.94
C SER A 625 93.73 10.76 -41.75
N THR A 626 93.16 9.86 -40.95
CA THR A 626 93.87 9.21 -39.84
C THR A 626 94.96 8.26 -40.34
N GLU A 627 94.73 7.53 -41.43
CA GLU A 627 95.74 6.67 -42.07
C GLU A 627 96.91 7.49 -42.63
N LYS A 628 96.63 8.57 -43.38
CA LYS A 628 97.66 9.50 -43.89
C LYS A 628 98.46 10.16 -42.76
N SER A 629 97.81 10.48 -41.63
CA SER A 629 98.48 11.04 -40.44
C SER A 629 99.42 10.03 -39.79
N ARG A 630 99.05 8.74 -39.77
CA ARG A 630 99.90 7.63 -39.28
C ARG A 630 101.13 7.45 -40.17
N GLU A 631 100.95 7.41 -41.50
CA GLU A 631 102.09 7.35 -42.44
C GLU A 631 103.06 8.53 -42.30
N LEU A 632 102.54 9.74 -42.06
CA LEU A 632 103.38 10.92 -41.86
C LEU A 632 104.16 10.86 -40.54
N ALA A 633 103.57 10.33 -39.48
CA ALA A 633 104.26 10.09 -38.21
C ALA A 633 105.41 9.07 -38.38
N ASP A 634 105.17 7.97 -39.10
CA ASP A 634 106.20 6.96 -39.38
C ASP A 634 107.36 7.54 -40.22
N LYS A 635 107.04 8.34 -41.26
CA LYS A 635 108.05 9.06 -42.06
C LYS A 635 108.83 10.09 -41.24
N GLN A 636 108.17 10.78 -40.31
CA GLN A 636 108.83 11.74 -39.40
C GLN A 636 109.75 11.04 -38.39
N GLN A 637 109.35 9.87 -37.88
CA GLN A 637 110.18 9.01 -37.03
C GLN A 637 111.45 8.57 -37.78
N GLN A 638 111.29 8.17 -39.05
CA GLN A 638 112.39 7.76 -39.93
C GLN A 638 113.34 8.93 -40.27
N ALA A 639 112.81 10.14 -40.50
CA ALA A 639 113.61 11.34 -40.73
C ALA A 639 114.44 11.74 -39.50
N LYS A 640 113.89 11.64 -38.28
CA LYS A 640 114.63 11.91 -37.03
C LYS A 640 115.82 10.97 -36.83
N ILE A 641 115.69 9.70 -37.21
CA ILE A 641 116.78 8.70 -37.15
C ILE A 641 117.90 9.03 -38.15
N LEU A 642 117.56 9.62 -39.30
CA LEU A 642 118.56 10.05 -40.29
C LEU A 642 119.25 11.36 -39.89
N LEU A 643 118.53 12.31 -39.30
CA LEU A 643 119.10 13.59 -38.85
C LEU A 643 120.12 13.37 -37.73
N HIS A 644 119.82 12.48 -36.77
CA HIS A 644 120.71 12.14 -35.66
C HIS A 644 122.02 11.42 -36.11
N ARG A 645 122.10 11.00 -37.38
CA ARG A 645 123.31 10.43 -38.01
C ARG A 645 124.10 11.45 -38.85
N ALA A 646 123.57 12.63 -39.10
CA ALA A 646 124.21 13.67 -39.93
C ALA A 646 125.01 14.69 -39.10
N GLU A 647 124.75 14.78 -37.79
CA GLU A 647 125.33 15.79 -36.89
C GLU A 647 126.75 15.43 -36.36
N GLU A 648 127.33 14.30 -36.79
CA GLU A 648 128.65 13.82 -36.31
C GLU A 648 129.83 14.07 -37.30
N THR A 649 129.64 14.66 -38.48
CA THR A 649 130.69 14.71 -39.53
C THR A 649 130.95 16.05 -40.22
N GLU A 650 130.86 17.19 -39.54
CA GLU A 650 131.20 18.49 -40.15
C GLU A 650 131.83 19.49 -39.16
N ASN A 651 133.13 19.35 -38.85
CA ASN A 651 133.83 20.32 -37.98
C ASN A 651 135.35 20.54 -38.25
N GLU A 652 135.90 20.13 -39.40
CA GLU A 652 137.34 20.35 -39.72
C GLU A 652 137.58 20.83 -41.16
N ARG A 653 137.30 22.11 -41.49
CA ARG A 653 137.88 22.74 -42.70
C ARG A 653 137.92 24.27 -42.79
N THR A 654 138.31 24.96 -41.72
CA THR A 654 138.60 26.40 -41.77
C THR A 654 140.04 26.71 -41.33
N VAL A 655 140.72 27.61 -42.07
CA VAL A 655 141.57 28.74 -41.57
C VAL A 655 142.64 29.19 -42.59
N ILE A 656 143.37 28.30 -43.29
CA ILE A 656 144.55 28.71 -44.11
C ILE A 656 144.21 28.95 -45.60
N GLN A 657 143.34 29.93 -45.87
CA GLN A 657 143.25 30.59 -47.19
C GLN A 657 142.66 32.02 -47.06
N ASN A 658 142.96 32.73 -45.97
CA ASN A 658 142.12 33.85 -45.53
C ASN A 658 142.60 35.28 -45.79
N GLU A 659 143.85 35.50 -46.24
CA GLU A 659 144.39 36.88 -46.31
C GLU A 659 144.57 37.39 -47.76
N ALA A 660 145.05 36.56 -48.70
CA ALA A 660 145.11 36.95 -50.12
C ALA A 660 143.72 37.05 -50.78
N LEU A 661 142.70 36.41 -50.20
CA LEU A 661 141.31 36.58 -50.62
C LEU A 661 140.67 37.84 -50.01
N ALA A 662 141.17 38.42 -48.92
CA ALA A 662 140.46 39.46 -48.15
C ALA A 662 140.10 40.72 -48.96
N LEU A 663 140.97 41.20 -49.86
CA LEU A 663 140.70 42.40 -50.66
C LEU A 663 139.88 42.15 -51.93
N LYS A 664 139.82 40.90 -52.42
CA LYS A 664 138.86 40.50 -53.47
C LYS A 664 137.50 40.21 -52.87
N ARG A 665 137.49 39.44 -51.77
CA ARG A 665 136.36 39.28 -50.87
C ARG A 665 135.76 40.63 -50.52
N HIS A 666 136.49 41.70 -50.17
CA HIS A 666 135.76 42.91 -49.77
C HIS A 666 134.89 43.55 -50.89
N VAL A 667 135.23 43.34 -52.18
CA VAL A 667 134.38 43.77 -53.31
C VAL A 667 133.35 42.70 -53.70
N GLU A 668 133.69 41.42 -53.56
CA GLU A 668 132.81 40.28 -53.79
C GLU A 668 131.77 40.18 -52.65
N GLU A 669 132.15 40.20 -51.38
CA GLU A 669 131.33 40.45 -50.17
C GLU A 669 130.46 41.69 -50.29
N LEU A 670 130.92 42.84 -50.80
CA LEU A 670 130.00 43.98 -50.98
C LEU A 670 128.97 43.72 -52.09
N ARG A 671 129.27 42.90 -53.10
CA ARG A 671 128.29 42.44 -54.10
C ARG A 671 127.39 41.33 -53.56
N ASP A 672 127.93 40.40 -52.79
CA ASP A 672 127.26 39.24 -52.21
C ASP A 672 126.43 39.64 -51.00
N GLN A 673 126.82 40.68 -50.25
CA GLN A 673 125.99 41.36 -49.26
C GLN A 673 124.88 42.14 -49.95
N ASN A 674 125.13 42.86 -51.05
CA ASN A 674 124.04 43.47 -51.81
C ASN A 674 123.10 42.43 -52.45
N ALA A 675 123.62 41.28 -52.89
CA ALA A 675 122.83 40.17 -53.43
C ALA A 675 122.10 39.39 -52.32
N CYS A 676 122.71 39.19 -51.15
CA CYS A 676 122.06 38.61 -49.98
C CYS A 676 121.05 39.56 -49.36
N LEU A 677 121.31 40.87 -49.31
CA LEU A 677 120.33 41.86 -48.86
C LEU A 677 119.19 41.97 -49.88
N LYS A 678 119.48 41.92 -51.18
CA LYS A 678 118.42 41.83 -52.20
C LYS A 678 117.62 40.54 -52.07
N ASN A 679 118.26 39.37 -52.03
CA ASN A 679 117.59 38.09 -51.83
C ASN A 679 116.84 38.03 -50.48
N ARG A 680 117.34 38.70 -49.43
CA ARG A 680 116.66 38.79 -48.13
C ARG A 680 115.47 39.73 -48.21
N VAL A 681 115.57 40.88 -48.88
CA VAL A 681 114.43 41.77 -49.16
C VAL A 681 113.40 41.07 -50.05
N ASP A 682 113.81 40.36 -51.09
CA ASP A 682 112.93 39.59 -51.98
C ASP A 682 112.26 38.44 -51.18
N ASN A 683 112.99 37.76 -50.28
CA ASN A 683 112.43 36.75 -49.37
C ASN A 683 111.52 37.34 -48.30
N ASP A 684 111.86 38.49 -47.72
CA ASP A 684 111.07 39.23 -46.73
C ASP A 684 109.80 39.79 -47.40
N GLU A 685 109.85 40.17 -48.69
CA GLU A 685 108.70 40.58 -49.49
C GLU A 685 107.80 39.39 -49.86
N ILE A 686 108.38 38.22 -50.17
CA ILE A 686 107.64 36.96 -50.32
C ILE A 686 107.01 36.53 -48.98
N TYR A 687 107.72 36.73 -47.86
CA TYR A 687 107.22 36.42 -46.53
C TYR A 687 106.11 37.38 -46.10
N ALA A 688 106.26 38.68 -46.38
CA ALA A 688 105.23 39.69 -46.18
C ALA A 688 104.00 39.44 -47.06
N LYS A 689 104.16 39.05 -48.32
CA LYS A 689 103.07 38.59 -49.19
C LYS A 689 102.37 37.36 -48.61
N ARG A 690 103.13 36.34 -48.17
CA ARG A 690 102.56 35.14 -47.53
C ARG A 690 101.81 35.46 -46.23
N LEU A 691 102.32 36.38 -45.40
CA LEU A 691 101.63 36.88 -44.21
C LEU A 691 100.38 37.69 -44.57
N MET A 692 100.42 38.49 -45.64
CA MET A 692 99.27 39.25 -46.14
C MET A 692 98.17 38.31 -46.65
N ASP A 693 98.54 37.29 -47.44
CA ASP A 693 97.62 36.24 -47.92
C ASP A 693 97.02 35.43 -46.75
N GLN A 694 97.84 35.09 -45.74
CA GLN A 694 97.38 34.44 -44.52
C GLN A 694 96.44 35.35 -43.71
N SER A 695 96.73 36.64 -43.58
CA SER A 695 95.88 37.61 -42.90
C SER A 695 94.55 37.82 -43.64
N GLN A 696 94.58 37.90 -44.98
CA GLN A 696 93.36 37.99 -45.80
C GLN A 696 92.52 36.72 -45.67
N LYS A 697 93.15 35.53 -45.68
CA LYS A 697 92.46 34.26 -45.48
C LYS A 697 91.84 34.16 -44.09
N LEU A 698 92.58 34.51 -43.03
CA LEU A 698 92.05 34.55 -41.67
C LEU A 698 90.91 35.57 -41.54
N GLN A 699 90.99 36.70 -42.25
CA GLN A 699 89.91 37.69 -42.29
C GLN A 699 88.68 37.15 -43.03
N SER A 700 88.83 36.44 -44.16
CA SER A 700 87.69 35.78 -44.83
C SER A 700 87.09 34.68 -43.97
N ASP A 701 87.91 33.85 -43.34
CA ASP A 701 87.49 32.75 -42.46
C ASP A 701 86.77 33.32 -41.21
N PHE A 702 87.25 34.44 -40.66
CA PHE A 702 86.56 35.18 -39.59
C PHE A 702 85.19 35.74 -40.04
N THR A 703 85.08 36.32 -41.24
CA THR A 703 83.76 36.79 -41.74
C THR A 703 82.79 35.65 -42.01
N LEU A 704 83.28 34.47 -42.43
CA LEU A 704 82.47 33.27 -42.58
C LEU A 704 82.04 32.69 -41.23
N ALA A 705 82.94 32.64 -40.24
CA ALA A 705 82.65 32.24 -38.87
C ALA A 705 81.63 33.19 -38.22
N SER A 706 81.81 34.51 -38.34
CA SER A 706 80.86 35.53 -37.84
C SER A 706 79.48 35.39 -38.49
N LYS A 707 79.40 35.18 -39.81
CA LYS A 707 78.13 34.86 -40.48
C LYS A 707 77.51 33.58 -39.93
N LYS A 708 78.31 32.53 -39.70
CA LYS A 708 77.82 31.27 -39.11
C LYS A 708 77.34 31.44 -37.67
N CYS A 709 78.00 32.27 -36.86
CA CYS A 709 77.54 32.64 -35.52
C CYS A 709 76.19 33.34 -35.59
N SER A 710 76.04 34.38 -36.43
CA SER A 710 74.75 35.09 -36.58
C SER A 710 73.61 34.24 -37.17
N THR A 711 73.90 33.18 -37.94
CA THR A 711 72.86 32.19 -38.31
C THR A 711 72.51 31.27 -37.15
N LEU A 712 73.50 30.84 -36.34
CA LEU A 712 73.26 30.01 -35.16
C LEU A 712 72.55 30.77 -34.02
N GLU A 713 72.80 32.08 -33.90
CA GLU A 713 72.08 32.97 -32.98
C GLU A 713 70.59 33.07 -33.37
N LYS A 714 70.29 33.24 -34.67
CA LYS A 714 68.91 33.21 -35.18
C LYS A 714 68.25 31.84 -35.02
N GLU A 715 68.97 30.76 -35.30
CA GLU A 715 68.46 29.40 -35.06
C GLU A 715 68.19 29.15 -33.57
N LYS A 716 69.01 29.72 -32.67
CA LYS A 716 68.79 29.70 -31.22
C LYS A 716 67.56 30.51 -30.83
N GLU A 717 67.38 31.73 -31.35
CA GLU A 717 66.20 32.58 -31.12
C GLU A 717 64.92 31.89 -31.63
N ASP A 718 64.94 31.32 -32.83
CA ASP A 718 63.83 30.55 -33.40
C ASP A 718 63.48 29.28 -32.58
N LEU A 719 64.49 28.64 -31.96
CA LEU A 719 64.28 27.49 -31.07
C LEU A 719 63.78 27.93 -29.68
N GLN A 720 64.25 29.08 -29.18
CA GLN A 720 63.78 29.69 -27.94
C GLN A 720 62.29 30.03 -28.05
N HIS A 721 61.87 30.71 -29.13
CA HIS A 721 60.47 31.01 -29.38
C HIS A 721 59.59 29.76 -29.49
N LYS A 722 60.03 28.72 -30.22
CA LYS A 722 59.29 27.44 -30.30
C LYS A 722 59.20 26.72 -28.96
N TYR A 723 60.21 26.84 -28.10
CA TYR A 723 60.15 26.31 -26.74
C TYR A 723 59.16 27.09 -25.88
N ASP A 724 59.17 28.43 -25.96
CA ASP A 724 58.23 29.28 -25.21
C ASP A 724 56.78 29.06 -25.66
N ASP A 725 56.53 28.90 -26.97
CA ASP A 725 55.24 28.50 -27.56
C ASP A 725 54.79 27.11 -27.05
N ALA A 726 55.66 26.10 -27.14
CA ALA A 726 55.34 24.74 -26.64
C ALA A 726 55.09 24.72 -25.12
N MET A 727 55.77 25.60 -24.36
CA MET A 727 55.52 25.79 -22.93
C MET A 727 54.24 26.58 -22.67
N ALA A 728 53.77 27.45 -23.57
CA ALA A 728 52.45 28.07 -23.50
C ALA A 728 51.35 27.04 -23.76
N ASP A 729 51.48 26.22 -24.80
CA ASP A 729 50.57 25.11 -25.12
C ASP A 729 50.50 24.08 -23.99
N LEU A 730 51.63 23.77 -23.35
CA LEU A 730 51.66 22.86 -22.20
C LEU A 730 50.99 23.47 -20.95
N ARG A 731 50.99 24.80 -20.79
CA ARG A 731 50.24 25.49 -19.72
C ARG A 731 48.73 25.48 -20.00
N THR A 732 48.31 25.76 -21.24
CA THR A 732 46.88 25.71 -21.61
C THR A 732 46.34 24.28 -21.53
N ALA A 733 47.10 23.27 -21.96
CA ALA A 733 46.75 21.86 -21.80
C ALA A 733 46.63 21.43 -20.32
N ARG A 734 47.45 21.98 -19.42
CA ARG A 734 47.29 21.75 -17.97
C ARG A 734 46.05 22.45 -17.40
N GLN A 735 45.74 23.66 -17.86
CA GLN A 735 44.54 24.39 -17.44
C GLN A 735 43.26 23.68 -17.91
N THR A 736 43.21 23.17 -19.14
CA THR A 736 42.08 22.38 -19.63
C THR A 736 41.99 21.03 -18.92
N TRP A 737 43.11 20.37 -18.62
CA TRP A 737 43.13 19.15 -17.80
C TRP A 737 42.54 19.39 -16.40
N HIS A 738 42.95 20.46 -15.70
CA HIS A 738 42.37 20.84 -14.41
C HIS A 738 40.88 21.20 -14.50
N HIS A 739 40.45 21.88 -15.58
CA HIS A 739 39.04 22.15 -15.80
C HIS A 739 38.24 20.85 -15.93
N TYR A 740 38.68 19.91 -16.77
CA TYR A 740 38.02 18.60 -16.89
C TYR A 740 38.07 17.80 -15.58
N GLN A 741 39.18 17.84 -14.84
CA GLN A 741 39.28 17.19 -13.52
C GLN A 741 38.22 17.73 -12.55
N ASN A 742 38.03 19.06 -12.49
CA ASN A 742 37.02 19.68 -11.64
C ASN A 742 35.59 19.36 -12.10
N GLU A 743 35.32 19.29 -13.41
CA GLU A 743 34.01 18.87 -13.92
C GLU A 743 33.74 17.38 -13.66
N PHE A 744 34.75 16.50 -13.76
CA PHE A 744 34.65 15.10 -13.35
C PHE A 744 34.37 14.97 -11.84
N GLU A 745 34.99 15.80 -11.00
CA GLU A 745 34.77 15.79 -9.56
C GLU A 745 33.36 16.29 -9.20
N LYS A 746 32.87 17.36 -9.85
CA LYS A 746 31.46 17.80 -9.74
C LYS A 746 30.48 16.72 -10.19
N LEU A 747 30.68 16.12 -11.37
CA LEU A 747 29.84 15.03 -11.88
C LEU A 747 29.86 13.82 -10.94
N THR A 748 31.01 13.52 -10.32
CA THR A 748 31.12 12.45 -9.31
C THR A 748 30.30 12.78 -8.06
N GLN A 749 30.37 14.02 -7.56
CA GLN A 749 29.55 14.50 -6.44
C GLN A 749 28.05 14.50 -6.78
N GLU A 750 27.68 14.89 -8.00
CA GLU A 750 26.29 14.89 -8.47
C GLU A 750 25.75 13.45 -8.62
N VAL A 751 26.54 12.52 -9.18
CA VAL A 751 26.19 11.09 -9.23
C VAL A 751 26.06 10.50 -7.83
N GLN A 752 26.91 10.89 -6.87
CA GLN A 752 26.76 10.49 -5.47
C GLN A 752 25.48 11.06 -4.84
N ALA A 753 25.15 12.33 -5.09
CA ALA A 753 23.91 12.96 -4.63
C ALA A 753 22.66 12.29 -5.24
N GLN A 754 22.69 11.97 -6.53
CA GLN A 754 21.64 11.20 -7.21
C GLN A 754 21.53 9.78 -6.66
N GLN A 755 22.64 9.11 -6.35
CA GLN A 755 22.65 7.78 -5.72
C GLN A 755 22.05 7.81 -4.31
N HIS A 756 22.35 8.83 -3.51
CA HIS A 756 21.71 9.03 -2.20
C HIS A 756 20.21 9.34 -2.32
N SER A 757 19.83 10.18 -3.30
CA SER A 757 18.42 10.47 -3.60
C SER A 757 17.66 9.20 -4.01
N LEU A 758 18.21 8.40 -4.93
CA LEU A 758 17.66 7.10 -5.33
C LEU A 758 17.55 6.12 -4.16
N SER A 759 18.57 6.02 -3.30
CA SER A 759 18.50 5.21 -2.08
C SER A 759 17.35 5.65 -1.18
N SER A 760 17.21 6.96 -0.93
CA SER A 760 16.12 7.50 -0.09
C SER A 760 14.73 7.27 -0.71
N GLY A 761 14.62 7.37 -2.04
CA GLY A 761 13.41 7.03 -2.78
C GLY A 761 13.09 5.54 -2.73
N GLN A 762 14.11 4.68 -2.72
CA GLN A 762 13.97 3.23 -2.60
C GLN A 762 13.58 2.81 -1.18
N ASP A 763 14.10 3.47 -0.15
CA ASP A 763 13.68 3.30 1.25
C ASP A 763 12.21 3.75 1.44
N ALA A 764 11.83 4.89 0.87
CA ALA A 764 10.45 5.38 0.86
C ALA A 764 9.49 4.45 0.08
N LEU A 765 9.95 3.89 -1.06
CA LEU A 765 9.21 2.87 -1.79
C LEU A 765 9.05 1.60 -0.94
N GLN A 766 10.09 1.16 -0.23
CA GLN A 766 10.04 -0.01 0.64
C GLN A 766 9.10 0.22 1.84
N SER A 767 9.04 1.41 2.42
CA SER A 767 8.04 1.76 3.44
C SER A 767 6.62 1.84 2.86
N SER A 768 6.46 2.32 1.63
CA SER A 768 5.16 2.30 0.95
C SER A 768 4.70 0.88 0.64
N GLN A 769 5.62 -0.02 0.26
CA GLN A 769 5.34 -1.44 0.06
C GLN A 769 4.97 -2.15 1.38
N SER A 770 5.62 -1.81 2.49
CA SER A 770 5.25 -2.36 3.80
C SER A 770 3.84 -1.90 4.20
N SER A 771 3.52 -0.61 4.05
CA SER A 771 2.17 -0.07 4.26
C SER A 771 1.11 -0.73 3.35
N ILE A 772 1.40 -0.91 2.06
CA ILE A 772 0.52 -1.67 1.13
C ILE A 772 0.37 -3.13 1.57
N SER A 773 1.40 -3.76 2.13
CA SER A 773 1.33 -5.13 2.66
C SER A 773 0.45 -5.21 3.92
N GLU A 774 0.52 -4.21 4.80
CA GLU A 774 -0.34 -4.06 5.98
C GLU A 774 -1.80 -3.86 5.55
N LEU A 775 -2.08 -2.95 4.62
CA LEU A 775 -3.40 -2.73 4.04
C LEU A 775 -3.95 -4.01 3.37
N ARG A 776 -3.12 -4.75 2.62
CA ARG A 776 -3.52 -6.05 2.05
C ARG A 776 -3.85 -7.09 3.13
N ASN A 777 -3.14 -7.09 4.25
CA ASN A 777 -3.44 -7.96 5.39
C ASN A 777 -4.73 -7.54 6.10
N GLN A 778 -4.98 -6.23 6.30
CA GLN A 778 -6.24 -5.71 6.82
C GLN A 778 -7.42 -6.05 5.90
N VAL A 779 -7.29 -5.87 4.59
CA VAL A 779 -8.32 -6.28 3.61
C VAL A 779 -8.58 -7.78 3.68
N ARG A 780 -7.53 -8.62 3.77
CA ARG A 780 -7.69 -10.08 3.91
C ARG A 780 -8.38 -10.45 5.23
N GLN A 781 -8.09 -9.75 6.32
CA GLN A 781 -8.77 -9.92 7.61
C GLN A 781 -10.25 -9.53 7.50
N LEU A 782 -10.57 -8.34 6.98
CA LEU A 782 -11.94 -7.89 6.78
C LEU A 782 -12.73 -8.80 5.82
N GLN A 783 -12.10 -9.35 4.79
CA GLN A 783 -12.70 -10.39 3.95
C GLN A 783 -12.99 -11.68 4.72
N SER A 784 -12.11 -12.10 5.63
CA SER A 784 -12.33 -13.28 6.48
C SER A 784 -13.46 -13.04 7.50
N GLU A 785 -13.52 -11.86 8.10
CA GLU A 785 -14.59 -11.45 9.01
C GLU A 785 -15.94 -11.32 8.28
N SER A 786 -15.93 -10.80 7.06
CA SER A 786 -17.11 -10.73 6.19
C SER A 786 -17.63 -12.13 5.84
N LYS A 787 -16.75 -13.05 5.41
CA LYS A 787 -17.10 -14.46 5.18
C LYS A 787 -17.64 -15.16 6.44
N LEU A 788 -17.06 -14.89 7.60
CA LEU A 788 -17.55 -15.40 8.88
C LEU A 788 -18.94 -14.85 9.23
N ARG A 789 -19.17 -13.54 9.05
CA ARG A 789 -20.48 -12.92 9.23
C ARG A 789 -21.52 -13.46 8.24
N GLN A 790 -21.13 -13.70 6.99
CA GLN A 790 -21.99 -14.30 5.96
C GLN A 790 -22.38 -15.73 6.33
N SER A 791 -21.43 -16.54 6.81
CA SER A 791 -21.71 -17.88 7.32
C SER A 791 -22.63 -17.86 8.55
N ASN A 792 -22.38 -16.94 9.50
CA ASN A 792 -23.26 -16.74 10.66
C ASN A 792 -24.67 -16.29 10.25
N PHE A 793 -24.79 -15.42 9.23
CA PHE A 793 -26.09 -15.01 8.70
C PHE A 793 -26.83 -16.20 8.09
N GLN A 794 -26.17 -17.02 7.26
CA GLN A 794 -26.75 -18.26 6.71
C GLN A 794 -27.16 -19.26 7.81
N GLN A 795 -26.41 -19.36 8.91
CA GLN A 795 -26.78 -20.17 10.06
C GLN A 795 -27.99 -19.60 10.82
N LEU A 796 -28.11 -18.27 10.94
CA LEU A 796 -29.28 -17.63 11.55
C LEU A 796 -30.51 -17.74 10.65
N GLU A 797 -30.36 -17.62 9.33
CA GLU A 797 -31.43 -17.76 8.35
C GLU A 797 -31.95 -19.20 8.30
N THR A 798 -31.07 -20.21 8.29
CA THR A 798 -31.48 -21.62 8.38
C THR A 798 -32.14 -21.96 9.71
N ARG A 799 -31.68 -21.40 10.84
CA ARG A 799 -32.37 -21.51 12.14
C ARG A 799 -33.74 -20.84 12.13
N LEU A 800 -33.85 -19.64 11.55
CA LEU A 800 -35.12 -18.93 11.42
C LEU A 800 -36.13 -19.73 10.60
N GLU A 801 -35.68 -20.38 9.52
CA GLU A 801 -36.56 -21.22 8.70
C GLU A 801 -36.96 -22.52 9.41
N GLN A 802 -36.05 -23.11 10.20
CA GLN A 802 -36.38 -24.21 11.11
C GLN A 802 -37.43 -23.80 12.16
N GLU A 803 -37.31 -22.61 12.77
CA GLU A 803 -38.29 -22.11 13.74
C GLU A 803 -39.63 -21.69 13.10
N LYS A 804 -39.63 -21.22 11.85
CA LYS A 804 -40.89 -21.04 11.10
C LYS A 804 -41.59 -22.38 10.84
N LEU A 805 -40.84 -23.45 10.59
CA LEU A 805 -41.38 -24.80 10.41
C LEU A 805 -41.86 -25.40 11.75
N SER A 806 -41.09 -25.21 12.84
CA SER A 806 -41.49 -25.60 14.20
C SER A 806 -42.80 -24.90 14.60
N HIS A 807 -42.87 -23.57 14.41
CA HIS A 807 -44.05 -22.76 14.68
C HIS A 807 -45.26 -23.22 13.86
N LYS A 808 -45.09 -23.48 12.55
CA LYS A 808 -46.19 -24.02 11.72
C LYS A 808 -46.69 -25.38 12.23
N SER A 809 -45.79 -26.25 12.68
CA SER A 809 -46.16 -27.55 13.27
C SER A 809 -46.91 -27.38 14.61
N VAL A 810 -46.42 -26.52 15.50
CA VAL A 810 -47.09 -26.21 16.78
C VAL A 810 -48.44 -25.53 16.54
N GLN A 811 -48.54 -24.63 15.57
CA GLN A 811 -49.80 -23.97 15.19
C GLN A 811 -50.82 -24.99 14.64
N ALA A 812 -50.38 -25.99 13.87
CA ALA A 812 -51.23 -27.09 13.44
C ALA A 812 -51.68 -27.98 14.62
N GLN A 813 -50.80 -28.26 15.59
CA GLN A 813 -51.17 -28.97 16.82
C GLN A 813 -52.17 -28.19 17.67
N VAL A 814 -52.02 -26.86 17.77
CA VAL A 814 -52.97 -25.98 18.49
C VAL A 814 -54.34 -25.98 17.82
N LEU A 815 -54.41 -26.01 16.48
CA LEU A 815 -55.68 -26.15 15.75
C LEU A 815 -56.35 -27.50 16.03
N LEU A 816 -55.59 -28.60 15.98
CA LEU A 816 -56.11 -29.94 16.32
C LEU A 816 -56.63 -29.99 17.77
N LEU A 817 -55.89 -29.41 18.73
CA LEU A 817 -56.32 -29.31 20.13
C LEU A 817 -57.55 -28.40 20.31
N GLN A 818 -57.74 -27.38 19.46
CA GLN A 818 -58.97 -26.57 19.46
C GLN A 818 -60.17 -27.36 18.95
N ASP A 819 -60.01 -28.17 17.90
CA ASP A 819 -61.05 -29.06 17.38
C ASP A 819 -61.41 -30.17 18.39
N GLU A 820 -60.41 -30.80 19.02
CA GLU A 820 -60.62 -31.75 20.13
C GLU A 820 -61.35 -31.08 21.31
N LEU A 821 -60.98 -29.86 21.69
CA LEU A 821 -61.66 -29.10 22.74
C LEU A 821 -63.12 -28.78 22.38
N LEU A 822 -63.41 -28.47 21.11
CA LEU A 822 -64.78 -28.28 20.63
C LEU A 822 -65.58 -29.58 20.70
N GLN A 823 -65.01 -30.70 20.25
CA GLN A 823 -65.63 -32.03 20.33
C GLN A 823 -65.89 -32.47 21.79
N VAL A 824 -64.98 -32.17 22.72
CA VAL A 824 -65.16 -32.41 24.16
C VAL A 824 -66.26 -31.50 24.74
N LYS A 825 -66.37 -30.24 24.30
CA LYS A 825 -67.47 -29.34 24.70
C LYS A 825 -68.83 -29.83 24.18
N GLU A 826 -68.90 -30.33 22.95
CA GLU A 826 -70.13 -30.89 22.38
C GLU A 826 -70.56 -32.18 23.07
N THR A 827 -69.63 -33.10 23.32
CA THR A 827 -69.92 -34.34 24.05
C THR A 827 -70.29 -34.07 25.52
N ASN A 828 -69.70 -33.07 26.17
CA ASN A 828 -70.15 -32.64 27.51
C ASN A 828 -71.53 -31.98 27.48
N ARG A 829 -71.87 -31.14 26.48
CA ARG A 829 -73.25 -30.64 26.30
C ARG A 829 -74.26 -31.77 26.12
N ALA A 830 -73.92 -32.79 25.33
CA ALA A 830 -74.77 -33.97 25.15
C ALA A 830 -74.96 -34.74 26.48
N ARG A 831 -73.90 -34.91 27.28
CA ARG A 831 -73.97 -35.49 28.64
C ARG A 831 -74.80 -34.65 29.60
N GLU A 832 -74.69 -33.32 29.56
CA GLU A 832 -75.51 -32.41 30.38
C GLU A 832 -77.00 -32.52 30.04
N ILE A 833 -77.34 -32.64 28.76
CA ILE A 833 -78.73 -32.86 28.30
C ILE A 833 -79.24 -34.23 28.82
N ALA A 834 -78.45 -35.29 28.65
CA ALA A 834 -78.81 -36.62 29.16
C ALA A 834 -78.96 -36.64 30.70
N LEU A 835 -78.11 -35.92 31.44
CA LEU A 835 -78.23 -35.77 32.89
C LEU A 835 -79.46 -34.96 33.32
N LYS A 836 -79.90 -33.98 32.52
CA LYS A 836 -81.18 -33.28 32.76
C LYS A 836 -82.37 -34.22 32.56
N GLN A 837 -82.40 -34.97 31.46
CA GLN A 837 -83.43 -35.98 31.19
C GLN A 837 -83.50 -37.04 32.31
N LEU A 838 -82.35 -37.59 32.73
CA LEU A 838 -82.31 -38.54 33.85
C LEU A 838 -82.77 -37.94 35.19
N ARG A 839 -82.56 -36.64 35.42
CA ARG A 839 -83.10 -35.96 36.61
C ARG A 839 -84.61 -35.76 36.52
N GLU A 840 -85.15 -35.46 35.33
CA GLU A 840 -86.59 -35.37 35.08
C GLU A 840 -87.27 -36.74 35.26
N ASP A 841 -86.64 -37.83 34.79
CA ASP A 841 -87.08 -39.21 34.98
C ASP A 841 -87.01 -39.70 36.43
N ILE A 842 -86.04 -39.22 37.21
CA ILE A 842 -85.99 -39.49 38.66
C ILE A 842 -87.11 -38.72 39.35
N GLN A 843 -87.30 -37.44 39.04
CA GLN A 843 -88.38 -36.64 39.62
C GLN A 843 -89.79 -37.17 39.28
N SER A 844 -90.01 -37.74 38.09
CA SER A 844 -91.29 -38.38 37.77
C SER A 844 -91.50 -39.65 38.59
N LYS A 845 -90.48 -40.50 38.73
CA LYS A 845 -90.53 -41.70 39.58
C LYS A 845 -90.69 -41.37 41.08
N ASP A 846 -90.07 -40.29 41.55
CA ASP A 846 -90.25 -39.82 42.92
C ASP A 846 -91.70 -39.34 43.15
N ARG A 847 -92.32 -38.67 42.17
CA ARG A 847 -93.76 -38.33 42.20
C ARG A 847 -94.63 -39.58 42.24
N ASP A 848 -94.41 -40.54 41.33
CA ASP A 848 -95.12 -41.83 41.31
C ASP A 848 -94.96 -42.60 42.64
N LEU A 849 -93.79 -42.49 43.29
CA LEU A 849 -93.54 -43.08 44.60
C LEU A 849 -94.28 -42.33 45.70
N THR A 850 -94.30 -40.99 45.69
CA THR A 850 -95.08 -40.20 46.66
C THR A 850 -96.57 -40.50 46.57
N GLU A 851 -97.15 -40.54 45.35
CA GLU A 851 -98.56 -40.92 45.14
C GLU A 851 -98.85 -42.34 45.65
N LYS A 852 -97.92 -43.29 45.48
CA LYS A 852 -98.04 -44.64 46.03
C LYS A 852 -97.91 -44.69 47.55
N THR A 853 -97.05 -43.87 48.16
CA THR A 853 -96.98 -43.77 49.63
C THR A 853 -98.22 -43.11 50.21
N GLU A 854 -98.75 -42.07 49.59
CA GLU A 854 -100.04 -41.46 49.97
C GLU A 854 -101.19 -42.46 49.83
N ALA A 855 -101.21 -43.27 48.77
CA ALA A 855 -102.18 -44.37 48.64
C ALA A 855 -102.03 -45.42 49.74
N LEU A 856 -100.81 -45.78 50.14
CA LEU A 856 -100.56 -46.69 51.28
C LEU A 856 -100.97 -46.07 52.62
N GLU A 857 -100.74 -44.78 52.85
CA GLU A 857 -101.21 -44.07 54.05
C GLU A 857 -102.75 -44.00 54.09
N ASN A 858 -103.40 -43.76 52.95
CA ASN A 858 -104.85 -43.84 52.83
C ASN A 858 -105.39 -45.25 53.12
N PHE A 859 -104.73 -46.31 52.62
CA PHE A 859 -105.08 -47.68 52.99
C PHE A 859 -104.84 -47.98 54.48
N LYS A 860 -103.77 -47.44 55.07
CA LYS A 860 -103.49 -47.55 56.51
C LYS A 860 -104.55 -46.85 57.36
N LEU A 861 -104.96 -45.65 56.98
CA LEU A 861 -106.06 -44.93 57.62
C LEU A 861 -107.39 -45.70 57.52
N LEU A 862 -107.67 -46.31 56.36
CA LEU A 862 -108.85 -47.16 56.17
C LEU A 862 -108.79 -48.41 57.08
N ILE A 863 -107.62 -49.03 57.24
CA ILE A 863 -107.41 -50.14 58.18
C ILE A 863 -107.65 -49.67 59.61
N GLU A 864 -107.06 -48.53 60.04
CA GLU A 864 -107.29 -47.96 61.38
C GLU A 864 -108.78 -47.64 61.64
N GLN A 865 -109.52 -47.18 60.63
CA GLN A 865 -110.98 -47.02 60.71
C GLN A 865 -111.73 -48.36 60.85
N MET A 866 -111.31 -49.40 60.10
CA MET A 866 -111.86 -50.75 60.24
C MET A 866 -111.56 -51.37 61.61
N GLU A 867 -110.36 -51.13 62.17
CA GLU A 867 -109.97 -51.58 63.51
C GLU A 867 -110.74 -50.84 64.60
N SER A 868 -110.93 -49.52 64.48
CA SER A 868 -111.79 -48.73 65.36
C SER A 868 -113.25 -49.24 65.35
N SER A 869 -113.78 -49.52 64.16
CA SER A 869 -115.13 -50.12 63.98
C SER A 869 -115.24 -51.52 64.63
N ARG A 870 -114.23 -52.37 64.41
CA ARG A 870 -114.11 -53.70 65.07
C ARG A 870 -114.10 -53.55 66.59
N ASP A 871 -113.28 -52.64 67.12
CA ASP A 871 -113.10 -52.48 68.56
C ASP A 871 -114.35 -51.87 69.23
N GLN A 872 -115.07 -51.00 68.52
CA GLN A 872 -116.40 -50.53 68.93
C GLN A 872 -117.44 -51.67 68.93
N MET A 873 -117.37 -52.59 67.96
CA MET A 873 -118.21 -53.81 67.95
C MET A 873 -117.86 -54.75 69.12
N VAL A 874 -116.57 -54.94 69.42
CA VAL A 874 -116.08 -55.72 70.57
C VAL A 874 -116.51 -55.08 71.90
N PHE A 875 -116.53 -53.74 71.99
CA PHE A 875 -117.06 -53.04 73.16
C PHE A 875 -118.57 -53.30 73.37
N GLN A 876 -119.37 -53.21 72.30
CA GLN A 876 -120.80 -53.57 72.36
C GLN A 876 -121.02 -55.05 72.75
N MET A 877 -120.18 -55.96 72.23
CA MET A 877 -120.18 -57.38 72.58
C MET A 877 -119.89 -57.60 74.08
N LYS A 878 -118.88 -56.90 74.64
CA LYS A 878 -118.57 -56.94 76.08
C LYS A 878 -119.70 -56.35 76.94
N GLN A 879 -120.38 -55.29 76.47
CA GLN A 879 -121.52 -54.70 77.16
C GLN A 879 -122.72 -55.67 77.21
N ARG A 880 -123.01 -56.36 76.10
CA ARG A 880 -124.01 -57.46 76.05
C ARG A 880 -123.61 -58.63 76.98
N GLN A 881 -122.34 -59.01 77.00
CA GLN A 881 -121.82 -60.08 77.87
C GLN A 881 -122.02 -59.75 79.36
N GLN A 882 -121.79 -58.49 79.79
CA GLN A 882 -122.06 -58.05 81.16
C GLN A 882 -123.55 -58.06 81.52
N GLN A 883 -124.45 -57.79 80.57
CA GLN A 883 -125.90 -57.93 80.82
C GLN A 883 -126.30 -59.40 81.03
N ILE A 884 -125.75 -60.32 80.23
CA ILE A 884 -125.98 -61.76 80.39
C ILE A 884 -125.49 -62.25 81.76
N GLN A 885 -124.30 -61.83 82.19
CA GLN A 885 -123.76 -62.18 83.52
C GLN A 885 -124.63 -61.67 84.67
N ARG A 886 -125.18 -60.45 84.57
CA ARG A 886 -126.13 -59.93 85.59
C ARG A 886 -127.40 -60.76 85.67
N HIS A 887 -128.01 -61.10 84.53
CA HIS A 887 -129.21 -61.93 84.52
C HIS A 887 -128.98 -63.37 84.98
N GLN A 888 -127.78 -63.93 84.77
CA GLN A 888 -127.40 -65.22 85.35
C GLN A 888 -127.29 -65.12 86.88
N GLN A 889 -126.65 -64.07 87.39
CA GLN A 889 -126.50 -63.85 88.83
C GLN A 889 -127.84 -63.56 89.54
N GLU A 890 -128.75 -62.81 88.91
CA GLU A 890 -130.15 -62.64 89.37
C GLU A 890 -130.91 -63.97 89.42
N SER A 891 -130.67 -64.86 88.47
CA SER A 891 -131.31 -66.18 88.43
C SER A 891 -130.79 -67.10 89.55
N ASP A 892 -129.50 -67.04 89.86
CA ASP A 892 -128.89 -67.82 90.95
C ASP A 892 -129.36 -67.32 92.33
N ASP A 893 -129.47 -66.00 92.52
CA ASP A 893 -130.03 -65.40 93.74
C ASP A 893 -131.52 -65.77 93.96
N LEU A 894 -132.31 -65.84 92.88
CA LEU A 894 -133.70 -66.31 92.96
C LEU A 894 -133.79 -67.80 93.31
N ASN A 895 -132.92 -68.64 92.75
CA ASN A 895 -132.85 -70.08 93.06
C ASN A 895 -132.45 -70.31 94.53
N ALA A 896 -131.48 -69.56 95.06
CA ALA A 896 -131.12 -69.61 96.48
C ALA A 896 -132.31 -69.22 97.40
N LYS A 897 -133.11 -68.25 96.96
CA LYS A 897 -134.30 -67.80 97.69
C LYS A 897 -135.42 -68.84 97.69
N ILE A 898 -135.64 -69.55 96.58
CA ILE A 898 -136.57 -70.68 96.49
C ILE A 898 -136.17 -71.78 97.50
N GLY A 899 -134.90 -72.19 97.53
CA GLY A 899 -134.42 -73.21 98.47
C GLY A 899 -134.61 -72.82 99.95
N SER A 900 -134.48 -71.54 100.29
CA SER A 900 -134.76 -71.06 101.66
C SER A 900 -136.24 -71.17 102.04
N LEU A 901 -137.15 -70.87 101.11
CA LEU A 901 -138.60 -70.91 101.33
C LEU A 901 -139.13 -72.36 101.41
N GLU A 902 -138.55 -73.29 100.66
CA GLU A 902 -138.90 -74.72 100.76
C GLU A 902 -138.56 -75.30 102.15
N SER A 903 -137.43 -74.90 102.74
CA SER A 903 -137.06 -75.25 104.12
C SER A 903 -138.08 -74.74 105.14
N ASP A 904 -138.51 -73.48 105.02
CA ASP A 904 -139.50 -72.88 105.92
C ASP A 904 -140.90 -73.51 105.77
N VAL A 905 -141.30 -73.89 104.54
CA VAL A 905 -142.56 -74.60 104.29
C VAL A 905 -142.57 -75.99 104.91
N LEU A 906 -141.46 -76.72 104.89
CA LEU A 906 -141.35 -78.02 105.58
C LEU A 906 -141.45 -77.87 107.10
N ALA A 907 -140.79 -76.84 107.68
CA ALA A 907 -140.94 -76.52 109.09
C ALA A 907 -142.40 -76.19 109.46
N LYS A 908 -143.06 -75.31 108.70
CA LYS A 908 -144.46 -74.91 108.94
C LYS A 908 -145.47 -76.03 108.74
N ASN A 909 -145.22 -77.00 107.85
CA ASN A 909 -146.09 -78.17 107.70
C ASN A 909 -146.10 -79.09 108.93
N SER A 910 -144.98 -79.20 109.65
CA SER A 910 -144.93 -79.97 110.91
C SER A 910 -145.85 -79.37 111.98
N GLU A 911 -145.80 -78.04 112.14
CA GLU A 911 -146.59 -77.23 113.08
C GLU A 911 -148.09 -77.22 112.73
N ASN A 912 -148.42 -77.21 111.44
CA ASN A 912 -149.81 -77.29 110.94
C ASN A 912 -150.46 -78.68 111.22
N SER A 913 -149.65 -79.74 111.32
CA SER A 913 -150.15 -81.09 111.67
C SER A 913 -150.65 -81.18 113.12
N THR A 914 -150.02 -80.43 114.03
CA THR A 914 -150.39 -80.36 115.44
C THR A 914 -151.64 -79.50 115.68
N LEU A 915 -151.77 -78.36 115.00
CA LEU A 915 -152.96 -77.50 115.11
C LEU A 915 -154.23 -78.19 114.59
N LYS A 916 -154.15 -78.92 113.46
CA LYS A 916 -155.28 -79.68 112.88
C LYS A 916 -155.82 -80.83 113.76
N LYS A 917 -155.11 -81.21 114.83
CA LYS A 917 -155.62 -82.18 115.82
C LYS A 917 -156.35 -81.51 116.98
N LEU A 918 -156.05 -80.24 117.29
CA LEU A 918 -156.72 -79.49 118.35
C LEU A 918 -158.08 -78.94 117.88
N THR A 919 -158.15 -78.39 116.65
CA THR A 919 -159.38 -77.76 116.14
C THR A 919 -160.56 -78.72 116.05
N ARG A 920 -160.33 -80.00 115.69
CA ARG A 920 -161.40 -81.01 115.62
C ARG A 920 -162.07 -81.34 116.97
N ALA A 921 -161.43 -80.99 118.10
CA ALA A 921 -162.10 -81.07 119.40
C ALA A 921 -163.01 -79.85 119.62
N LEU A 922 -162.54 -78.65 119.27
CA LEU A 922 -163.26 -77.39 119.46
C LEU A 922 -164.49 -77.25 118.54
N ASP A 923 -164.44 -77.79 117.31
CA ASP A 923 -165.60 -77.81 116.42
C ASP A 923 -166.77 -78.64 117.01
N SER A 924 -166.50 -79.58 117.94
CA SER A 924 -167.54 -80.40 118.59
C SER A 924 -168.15 -79.79 119.86
N GLU A 925 -167.55 -78.74 120.45
CA GLU A 925 -168.13 -78.01 121.60
C GLU A 925 -168.94 -76.79 121.16
N LYS A 926 -168.54 -76.11 120.08
CA LYS A 926 -169.16 -74.84 119.68
C LYS A 926 -170.63 -75.00 119.26
N ASP A 927 -170.94 -76.06 118.50
CA ASP A 927 -172.32 -76.29 118.01
C ASP A 927 -173.31 -76.57 119.15
N ALA A 928 -172.85 -77.05 120.31
CA ALA A 928 -173.69 -77.23 121.51
C ALA A 928 -173.97 -75.93 122.29
N VAL A 929 -173.20 -74.86 122.05
CA VAL A 929 -173.35 -73.56 122.76
C VAL A 929 -174.32 -72.62 122.03
N ASN A 930 -174.38 -72.68 120.69
CA ASN A 930 -175.33 -71.87 119.92
C ASN A 930 -176.78 -72.15 120.34
N ASP A 931 -177.15 -73.41 120.60
CA ASP A 931 -178.50 -73.79 121.04
C ASP A 931 -178.86 -73.34 122.47
N GLN A 932 -177.89 -72.86 123.28
CA GLN A 932 -178.13 -72.38 124.64
C GLN A 932 -178.12 -70.84 124.76
N LEU A 933 -177.36 -70.13 123.92
CA LEU A 933 -177.19 -68.68 124.06
C LEU A 933 -178.40 -67.89 123.52
N ASP A 934 -179.14 -68.42 122.55
CA ASP A 934 -180.40 -67.84 122.07
C ASP A 934 -181.51 -67.86 123.14
N ALA A 935 -181.34 -68.60 124.25
CA ALA A 935 -182.19 -68.53 125.44
C ALA A 935 -181.73 -67.50 126.50
N LEU A 936 -180.60 -66.82 126.26
CA LEU A 936 -180.10 -65.67 127.02
C LEU A 936 -180.36 -64.32 126.33
N THR A 937 -181.06 -64.36 125.19
CA THR A 937 -182.06 -63.39 124.75
C THR A 937 -182.89 -62.81 125.90
N GLU A 938 -183.46 -61.61 125.69
CA GLU A 938 -184.51 -60.96 126.50
C GLU A 938 -184.15 -60.58 127.95
N LYS A 939 -183.29 -61.31 128.68
CA LYS A 939 -183.10 -61.10 130.12
C LYS A 939 -182.17 -59.95 130.53
N TYR A 940 -181.22 -59.52 129.70
CA TYR A 940 -180.19 -58.56 130.17
C TYR A 940 -180.40 -57.10 129.75
N HIS A 941 -181.29 -56.80 128.80
CA HIS A 941 -181.76 -55.41 128.61
C HIS A 941 -182.58 -54.93 129.84
N GLU A 942 -183.22 -55.82 130.59
CA GLU A 942 -183.95 -55.47 131.83
C GLU A 942 -183.01 -55.08 133.00
N MET A 943 -181.71 -55.39 132.94
CA MET A 943 -180.72 -54.99 133.97
C MET A 943 -179.96 -53.69 133.63
N GLU A 944 -180.16 -53.14 132.42
CA GLU A 944 -179.46 -51.96 131.93
C GLU A 944 -180.01 -50.66 132.57
N GLU A 945 -181.33 -50.55 132.78
CA GLU A 945 -181.96 -49.35 133.34
C GLU A 945 -181.83 -49.17 134.87
N GLN A 946 -181.33 -50.17 135.62
CA GLN A 946 -181.03 -49.97 137.05
C GLN A 946 -179.62 -49.39 137.32
N ASN A 947 -178.62 -49.58 136.44
CA ASN A 947 -177.25 -49.08 136.70
C ASN A 947 -176.91 -47.75 136.01
N ASN A 948 -177.77 -47.30 135.09
CA ASN A 948 -177.90 -45.86 134.82
C ASN A 948 -178.27 -45.05 136.10
N GLU A 949 -178.74 -45.71 137.18
CA GLU A 949 -179.00 -45.12 138.51
C GLU A 949 -177.98 -45.50 139.62
N LEU A 950 -176.77 -45.98 139.29
CA LEU A 950 -175.63 -45.68 140.16
C LEU A 950 -174.68 -44.69 139.51
N ARG A 951 -174.24 -44.95 138.26
CA ARG A 951 -172.87 -44.58 137.88
C ARG A 951 -172.71 -43.59 136.72
N LYS A 952 -172.88 -42.27 136.88
CA LYS A 952 -173.19 -41.37 138.04
C LYS A 952 -172.32 -41.41 139.33
N THR A 953 -171.29 -42.24 139.37
CA THR A 953 -170.24 -42.33 140.41
C THR A 953 -168.91 -42.83 139.81
N LEU A 954 -168.75 -42.80 138.47
CA LEU A 954 -167.44 -42.80 137.80
C LEU A 954 -167.25 -41.63 136.81
N GLN A 955 -167.94 -40.51 137.06
CA GLN A 955 -167.41 -39.18 136.73
C GLN A 955 -166.24 -38.85 137.70
N SER A 956 -165.27 -39.77 137.76
CA SER A 956 -164.17 -39.83 138.71
C SER A 956 -163.10 -40.76 138.13
N LYS A 957 -162.54 -40.36 136.97
CA LYS A 957 -161.27 -40.75 136.34
C LYS A 957 -161.26 -40.15 134.92
N ILE A 958 -161.20 -38.82 134.79
CA ILE A 958 -159.92 -38.07 134.73
C ILE A 958 -159.02 -38.72 133.67
N SER A 959 -158.96 -38.21 132.44
CA SER A 959 -158.25 -36.97 132.09
C SER A 959 -156.80 -36.98 132.59
N ASP A 960 -155.92 -37.81 132.02
CA ASP A 960 -154.45 -37.61 132.10
C ASP A 960 -153.70 -38.44 131.03
N ALA A 961 -153.28 -37.73 129.97
CA ALA A 961 -152.30 -38.05 128.91
C ALA A 961 -152.78 -38.79 127.63
N THR A 962 -152.77 -38.22 126.42
CA THR A 962 -152.67 -36.82 125.93
C THR A 962 -151.58 -35.90 126.48
N GLY A 963 -150.33 -36.31 126.28
CA GLY A 963 -149.12 -35.48 126.28
C GLY A 963 -148.01 -36.23 125.55
N MET A 964 -147.03 -35.54 124.96
CA MET A 964 -145.90 -36.10 124.16
C MET A 964 -146.31 -36.66 122.77
N GLN A 965 -146.55 -35.88 121.70
CA GLN A 965 -146.24 -34.47 121.35
C GLN A 965 -144.82 -34.20 120.78
N GLU A 966 -144.81 -33.46 119.66
CA GLU A 966 -143.77 -32.57 119.08
C GLU A 966 -142.27 -32.92 119.20
N GLN A 967 -141.60 -33.14 118.04
CA GLN A 967 -140.18 -32.87 117.67
C GLN A 967 -139.79 -33.84 116.54
N LEU A 968 -139.09 -33.50 115.46
CA LEU A 968 -138.49 -32.25 114.97
C LEU A 968 -138.44 -32.41 113.42
N THR A 969 -139.11 -31.68 112.53
CA THR A 969 -139.82 -30.38 112.56
C THR A 969 -138.95 -29.12 112.71
N ASN A 970 -137.72 -29.16 112.21
CA ASN A 970 -136.87 -27.99 111.91
C ASN A 970 -135.87 -28.32 110.78
N CYS A 971 -135.54 -27.33 109.93
CA CYS A 971 -134.50 -27.34 108.87
C CYS A 971 -134.78 -28.24 107.64
N VAL A 972 -135.46 -27.82 106.56
CA VAL A 972 -135.89 -26.48 106.09
C VAL A 972 -134.76 -25.57 105.56
N ASN A 973 -134.81 -25.33 104.23
CA ASN A 973 -134.41 -24.15 103.43
C ASN A 973 -132.97 -23.57 103.53
N LYS A 974 -132.05 -23.79 102.55
CA LYS A 974 -130.82 -22.95 102.46
C LYS A 974 -129.96 -22.79 101.18
N LEU A 975 -130.34 -23.18 99.94
CA LEU A 975 -129.51 -22.79 98.77
C LEU A 975 -130.31 -22.57 97.47
N ASN A 976 -130.55 -21.29 97.15
CA ASN A 976 -131.30 -20.79 95.99
C ASN A 976 -130.80 -19.36 95.61
N GLU A 977 -129.48 -19.13 95.53
CA GLU A 977 -128.89 -17.79 95.29
C GLU A 977 -127.68 -17.81 94.33
N VAL A 978 -127.54 -16.75 93.52
CA VAL A 978 -126.38 -16.34 92.66
C VAL A 978 -126.19 -17.14 91.35
N GLU A 979 -126.45 -16.63 90.14
CA GLU A 979 -126.95 -15.33 89.63
C GLU A 979 -126.07 -14.05 89.73
N ASP A 980 -125.87 -13.41 88.57
CA ASP A 980 -125.31 -12.07 88.27
C ASP A 980 -123.82 -11.76 88.53
N LYS A 981 -123.13 -11.16 87.53
CA LYS A 981 -122.69 -9.73 87.56
C LYS A 981 -121.76 -9.28 86.42
N ALA A 982 -120.90 -10.14 85.87
CA ALA A 982 -119.67 -9.68 85.19
C ALA A 982 -119.72 -9.55 83.65
N SER A 983 -120.08 -8.37 83.11
CA SER A 983 -120.14 -8.09 81.65
C SER A 983 -119.73 -6.66 81.22
N HIS A 984 -118.78 -5.97 81.87
CA HIS A 984 -118.37 -4.60 81.50
C HIS A 984 -116.85 -4.33 81.63
N LEU A 985 -116.37 -3.33 80.87
CA LEU A 985 -115.02 -2.69 80.84
C LEU A 985 -113.96 -3.31 79.86
N GLN A 986 -113.45 -2.69 78.78
CA GLN A 986 -113.91 -1.70 77.76
C GLN A 986 -112.74 -0.82 77.22
N GLU A 987 -112.64 -0.70 75.88
CA GLU A 987 -112.09 0.41 75.03
C GLU A 987 -110.70 1.07 75.18
N HIS A 988 -109.98 1.01 76.30
CA HIS A 988 -109.08 2.12 76.68
C HIS A 988 -107.98 2.62 75.68
N CYS A 989 -107.33 1.80 74.83
CA CYS A 989 -106.01 2.14 74.26
C CYS A 989 -105.83 1.94 72.72
N SER A 990 -105.54 3.03 71.99
CA SER A 990 -105.13 3.05 70.55
C SER A 990 -104.13 4.20 70.20
N GLU A 991 -103.20 4.56 71.10
CA GLU A 991 -102.66 5.95 71.14
C GLU A 991 -101.11 6.12 70.97
N LEU A 992 -100.38 5.18 70.36
CA LEU A 992 -98.88 5.19 70.36
C LEU A 992 -98.17 5.12 68.98
N GLU A 993 -98.78 5.57 67.87
CA GLU A 993 -98.22 5.37 66.51
C GLU A 993 -97.06 6.30 66.06
N SER A 994 -96.74 7.44 66.71
CA SER A 994 -96.23 8.61 65.95
C SER A 994 -94.73 9.01 66.00
N GLN A 995 -93.80 8.36 66.73
CA GLN A 995 -92.57 9.05 67.19
C GLN A 995 -91.17 8.75 66.57
N VAL A 996 -90.93 7.69 65.79
CA VAL A 996 -89.51 7.23 65.54
C VAL A 996 -88.89 7.68 64.19
N GLY A 997 -89.65 8.22 63.25
CA GLY A 997 -89.19 8.46 61.87
C GLY A 997 -88.14 9.57 61.60
N HIS A 998 -87.60 10.26 62.62
CA HIS A 998 -86.91 11.56 62.40
C HIS A 998 -85.37 11.54 62.51
N LEU A 999 -84.70 10.49 63.03
CA LEU A 999 -83.40 10.69 63.71
C LEU A 999 -82.06 10.36 63.01
N GLU A 1000 -81.94 9.51 61.98
CA GLU A 1000 -80.59 9.10 61.47
C GLU A 1000 -80.22 9.50 60.02
N GLN A 1001 -81.01 10.35 59.36
CA GLN A 1001 -80.64 10.95 58.05
C GLN A 1001 -79.36 11.83 58.15
N MET A 1002 -78.95 12.23 59.36
CA MET A 1002 -77.75 13.02 59.64
C MET A 1002 -76.41 12.26 59.57
N LYS A 1003 -76.42 10.91 59.57
CA LYS A 1003 -75.22 10.09 59.78
C LYS A 1003 -74.30 9.98 58.55
N GLY A 1004 -74.83 10.22 57.36
CA GLY A 1004 -74.14 9.94 56.08
C GLY A 1004 -73.06 10.94 55.64
N VAL A 1005 -72.91 12.08 56.32
CA VAL A 1005 -72.00 13.17 55.87
C VAL A 1005 -70.59 13.04 56.46
N HIS A 1006 -70.42 12.48 57.66
CA HIS A 1006 -69.13 12.47 58.37
C HIS A 1006 -68.15 11.35 57.98
N THR A 1007 -68.57 10.30 57.27
CA THR A 1007 -67.66 9.18 56.93
C THR A 1007 -66.75 9.47 55.74
N ALA A 1008 -67.06 10.46 54.90
CA ALA A 1008 -66.22 10.83 53.76
C ALA A 1008 -64.90 11.51 54.19
N GLU A 1009 -64.89 12.21 55.33
CA GLU A 1009 -63.70 12.91 55.85
C GLU A 1009 -62.66 11.94 56.46
N LEU A 1010 -63.09 10.76 56.94
CA LEU A 1010 -62.20 9.74 57.50
C LEU A 1010 -61.31 9.06 56.45
N ALA A 1011 -61.67 9.11 55.16
CA ALA A 1011 -60.90 8.49 54.08
C ALA A 1011 -59.57 9.23 53.80
N ALA A 1012 -59.51 10.54 54.05
CA ALA A 1012 -58.29 11.34 53.83
C ALA A 1012 -57.20 11.03 54.88
N LEU A 1013 -57.60 10.81 56.14
CA LEU A 1013 -56.69 10.48 57.25
C LEU A 1013 -56.04 9.09 57.13
N ALA A 1014 -56.57 8.21 56.26
CA ALA A 1014 -55.96 6.91 55.99
C ALA A 1014 -54.68 7.00 55.14
N GLN A 1015 -54.55 8.05 54.31
CA GLN A 1015 -53.42 8.20 53.38
C GLN A 1015 -52.13 8.66 54.08
N ASP A 1016 -52.25 9.47 55.14
CA ASP A 1016 -51.10 9.94 55.94
C ASP A 1016 -50.51 8.83 56.84
N LEU A 1017 -51.33 7.84 57.22
CA LEU A 1017 -50.88 6.65 57.96
C LEU A 1017 -49.98 5.75 57.10
N GLU A 1018 -50.25 5.65 55.79
CA GLU A 1018 -49.46 4.82 54.86
C GLU A 1018 -48.01 5.31 54.74
N ASN A 1019 -47.80 6.64 54.72
CA ASN A 1019 -46.47 7.24 54.64
C ASN A 1019 -45.61 6.97 55.89
N MET A 1020 -46.19 6.98 57.10
CA MET A 1020 -45.45 6.63 58.33
C MET A 1020 -45.01 5.16 58.38
N THR A 1021 -45.68 4.25 57.66
CA THR A 1021 -45.25 2.85 57.56
C THR A 1021 -43.95 2.68 56.76
N VAL A 1022 -43.69 3.55 55.78
CA VAL A 1022 -42.48 3.51 54.94
C VAL A 1022 -41.25 4.00 55.71
N GLU A 1023 -41.36 5.07 56.50
CA GLU A 1023 -40.26 5.54 57.36
C GLU A 1023 -39.84 4.50 58.42
N ASN A 1024 -40.80 3.77 58.99
CA ASN A 1024 -40.50 2.71 59.98
C ASN A 1024 -39.77 1.50 59.37
N GLN A 1025 -39.90 1.26 58.06
CA GLN A 1025 -39.11 0.22 57.37
C GLN A 1025 -37.64 0.66 57.18
N ALA A 1026 -37.39 1.93 56.84
CA ALA A 1026 -36.03 2.47 56.70
C ALA A 1026 -35.23 2.41 58.02
N ILE A 1027 -35.85 2.75 59.15
CA ILE A 1027 -35.23 2.69 60.49
C ILE A 1027 -34.89 1.24 60.90
N SER A 1028 -35.72 0.27 60.48
CA SER A 1028 -35.46 -1.15 60.71
C SER A 1028 -34.24 -1.65 59.93
N GLU A 1029 -34.06 -1.23 58.68
CA GLU A 1029 -32.87 -1.56 57.88
C GLU A 1029 -31.57 -1.00 58.50
N GLU A 1030 -31.60 0.22 59.03
CA GLU A 1030 -30.43 0.83 59.68
C GLU A 1030 -30.01 0.06 60.95
N CYS A 1031 -30.97 -0.44 61.74
CA CYS A 1031 -30.68 -1.30 62.90
C CYS A 1031 -30.00 -2.62 62.49
N THR A 1032 -30.39 -3.24 61.36
CA THR A 1032 -29.72 -4.46 60.88
C THR A 1032 -28.28 -4.23 60.40
N ARG A 1033 -27.96 -3.04 59.86
CA ARG A 1033 -26.59 -2.65 59.50
C ARG A 1033 -25.70 -2.45 60.74
N LEU A 1034 -26.24 -1.87 61.81
CA LEU A 1034 -25.52 -1.70 63.08
C LEU A 1034 -25.21 -3.06 63.75
N GLN A 1035 -26.12 -4.04 63.69
CA GLN A 1035 -25.85 -5.40 64.18
C GLN A 1035 -24.74 -6.14 63.39
N HIS A 1036 -24.61 -5.91 62.07
CA HIS A 1036 -23.50 -6.47 61.28
C HIS A 1036 -22.15 -5.84 61.64
N SER A 1037 -22.11 -4.55 61.97
CA SER A 1037 -20.91 -3.84 62.44
C SER A 1037 -20.42 -4.36 63.80
N GLU A 1038 -21.35 -4.63 64.72
CA GLU A 1038 -21.10 -5.27 66.03
C GLU A 1038 -20.53 -6.69 65.86
N HIS A 1039 -21.12 -7.52 64.99
CA HIS A 1039 -20.65 -8.88 64.75
C HIS A 1039 -19.23 -8.93 64.14
N SER A 1040 -18.90 -7.99 63.26
CA SER A 1040 -17.54 -7.83 62.70
C SER A 1040 -16.51 -7.45 63.78
N ARG A 1041 -16.84 -6.52 64.69
CA ARG A 1041 -16.01 -6.16 65.84
C ARG A 1041 -15.82 -7.33 66.83
N PHE A 1042 -16.83 -8.16 67.01
CA PHE A 1042 -16.76 -9.38 67.84
C PHE A 1042 -15.84 -10.45 67.24
N GLN A 1043 -15.87 -10.67 65.92
CA GLN A 1043 -14.94 -11.60 65.27
C GLN A 1043 -13.48 -11.08 65.30
N SER A 1044 -13.26 -9.79 65.10
CA SER A 1044 -11.93 -9.17 65.19
C SER A 1044 -11.31 -9.33 66.60
N THR A 1045 -12.09 -9.09 67.66
CA THR A 1045 -11.61 -9.29 69.05
C THR A 1045 -11.43 -10.76 69.44
N LYS A 1046 -12.14 -11.69 68.80
CA LYS A 1046 -11.90 -13.14 68.94
C LYS A 1046 -10.57 -13.57 68.28
N ASN A 1047 -10.29 -13.08 67.08
CA ASN A 1047 -9.04 -13.35 66.37
C ASN A 1047 -7.84 -12.77 67.13
N MET A 1048 -7.93 -11.54 67.63
CA MET A 1048 -6.89 -10.90 68.47
C MET A 1048 -6.54 -11.75 69.70
N LYS A 1049 -7.54 -12.38 70.34
CA LYS A 1049 -7.34 -13.29 71.49
C LYS A 1049 -6.75 -14.65 71.09
N GLN A 1050 -6.79 -15.05 69.81
CA GLN A 1050 -6.07 -16.21 69.30
C GLN A 1050 -4.61 -15.88 68.94
N THR A 1051 -4.32 -14.69 68.38
CA THR A 1051 -2.94 -14.24 68.14
C THR A 1051 -2.16 -14.03 69.43
N ILE A 1052 -2.78 -13.44 70.47
CA ILE A 1052 -2.14 -13.28 71.80
C ILE A 1052 -1.74 -14.66 72.38
N ARG A 1053 -2.61 -15.67 72.27
CA ARG A 1053 -2.29 -17.06 72.67
C ARG A 1053 -1.26 -17.74 71.75
N GLY A 1054 -1.02 -17.21 70.55
CA GLY A 1054 0.09 -17.62 69.68
C GLY A 1054 1.41 -17.07 70.22
N ILE A 1055 1.46 -15.76 70.44
CA ILE A 1055 2.62 -15.04 70.97
C ILE A 1055 3.02 -15.54 72.36
N GLU A 1056 2.06 -15.92 73.21
CA GLU A 1056 2.36 -16.57 74.51
C GLU A 1056 3.02 -17.94 74.36
N ARG A 1057 2.68 -18.72 73.32
CA ARG A 1057 3.37 -20.00 73.03
C ARG A 1057 4.74 -19.77 72.40
N GLU A 1058 4.87 -18.78 71.51
CA GLU A 1058 6.15 -18.40 70.90
C GLU A 1058 7.13 -17.88 71.95
N ARG A 1059 6.67 -17.09 72.91
CA ARG A 1059 7.44 -16.70 74.09
C ARG A 1059 7.88 -17.91 74.91
N ASP A 1060 7.01 -18.88 75.12
CA ASP A 1060 7.32 -20.06 75.93
C ASP A 1060 8.24 -21.05 75.18
N THR A 1061 8.22 -21.11 73.84
CA THR A 1061 9.26 -21.80 73.04
C THR A 1061 10.57 -21.03 72.99
N LEU A 1062 10.55 -19.69 72.90
CA LEU A 1062 11.76 -18.87 73.00
C LEU A 1062 12.38 -18.96 74.40
N GLN A 1063 11.59 -19.20 75.44
CA GLN A 1063 12.08 -19.48 76.79
C GLN A 1063 12.76 -20.87 76.89
N ILE A 1064 12.31 -21.86 76.09
CA ILE A 1064 12.99 -23.16 75.96
C ILE A 1064 14.28 -23.01 75.14
N GLU A 1065 14.27 -22.25 74.05
CA GLU A 1065 15.50 -21.94 73.27
C GLU A 1065 16.53 -21.14 74.11
N LEU A 1066 16.07 -20.33 75.06
CA LEU A 1066 16.90 -19.63 76.05
C LEU A 1066 17.53 -20.60 77.07
N ASP A 1067 16.92 -21.76 77.31
CA ASP A 1067 17.45 -22.84 78.14
C ASP A 1067 18.31 -23.85 77.35
N ASP A 1068 18.07 -24.07 76.05
CA ASP A 1068 18.92 -24.91 75.18
C ASP A 1068 20.22 -24.19 74.76
N LEU A 1069 20.18 -22.88 74.50
CA LEU A 1069 21.39 -22.07 74.29
C LEU A 1069 22.22 -21.94 75.58
N ARG A 1070 21.63 -22.16 76.76
CA ARG A 1070 22.35 -22.31 78.04
C ARG A 1070 23.05 -23.68 78.20
N HIS A 1071 22.87 -24.61 77.28
CA HIS A 1071 23.46 -25.95 77.33
C HIS A 1071 24.42 -26.25 76.15
N THR A 1072 24.68 -25.30 75.25
CA THR A 1072 25.53 -25.55 74.07
C THR A 1072 26.59 -24.48 73.77
N TYR A 1073 26.58 -23.33 74.46
CA TYR A 1073 27.66 -22.31 74.49
C TYR A 1073 27.71 -21.63 75.87
#